data_AF-A0A3D2W920-F1
#
_entry.id   AF-A0A3D2W920-F1
#
_cell.length_a   1.000
_cell.length_b   1.000
_cell.length_c   1.000
_cell.angle_alpha   90.00
_cell.angle_beta   90.00
_cell.angle_gamma   90.00
#
_symmetry.space_group_name_H-M   'P 1'
#
loop_
_entity.id
_entity.type
_entity.pdbx_description
1 polymer ?
#
loop_
_entity_poly.entity_id
_entity_poly.type
_entity_poly.pdbx_seq_one_letter_code
_entity_poly.pdbx_strand_id
1 'polypeptide(L)'
;MKIGLFSDTFPPELNGVATSTRILRDELLRHGHEVYVITTYNGDGSEKWDDDGLILRLPGMELKFLYGYIMTSPFHSHAIEEIRKLNLDLIHAQTEFGVGIFARICARQLKIPLVSTYHTTYEDYTHYVNFIHSKVLDALAKKGVAKLSKLYGDSSMQVIAPSIKTKKMLEGYHIRREIDVIPTGLELAKFSPEGFTEEEKKEVRASFGLTMDDTVIVYVGRLAQEKALDIVMEGFEKALRQGLKVHLLIIGGGPDEERLRKIAEKMNLSEWIHVAGPRPATVVPSIYKSADAFVSASLSETQGMTFIEALSSGLPLFARKDDVLDGLLIPEETGWFFKDSDDLAVKLKDFLDMPVETRKAMAPVCIEKVLPYSSAVFCERVLKVYERAIDQYRHQYQITDVRIRENVVQIYLISNKKEELRLKVSLDDYSNYGLRQGGVITSYAVSELQEKEKEVNAYQGCIRRISCKDRTRREIYDWLTKKTECDIETINRIVADLEEKGFIDDRRYCREKIESGKASLHGSQRIIRDLVKAGISREMAEEVMNEEPYPEELSNALQFAEKTVQAHKGYSMKKMHSAVKAALVRGGYSSEIIESVMAEIDLSETELKEPDNLQKCAVKAKKRYERKYSGTELRNHVFRYCAAQGFQYEEIYAVLDGLEWKE
;
A
#
# COMPACT_ATOMS: atom_id res chain seq x y z
N MET A 1 23.76 1.52 21.57
CA MET A 1 23.33 2.70 20.78
C MET A 1 23.33 3.92 21.70
N LYS A 2 23.60 5.10 21.14
CA LYS A 2 23.40 6.40 21.79
C LYS A 2 22.08 7.01 21.33
N ILE A 3 21.13 7.20 22.23
CA ILE A 3 19.74 7.54 21.90
C ILE A 3 19.39 8.87 22.56
N GLY A 4 18.88 9.83 21.80
CA GLY A 4 18.29 11.06 22.33
C GLY A 4 16.77 10.97 22.38
N LEU A 5 16.18 11.00 23.58
CA LEU A 5 14.74 11.11 23.78
C LEU A 5 14.36 12.60 23.92
N PHE A 6 13.55 13.11 23.01
CA PHE A 6 13.16 14.51 22.95
C PHE A 6 11.69 14.64 23.34
N SER A 7 11.41 15.36 24.44
CA SER A 7 10.05 15.50 24.98
C SER A 7 9.86 16.88 25.57
N ASP A 8 8.70 17.50 25.38
CA ASP A 8 8.38 18.75 26.10
C ASP A 8 8.21 18.53 27.61
N THR A 9 7.97 17.28 28.04
CA THR A 9 7.74 16.94 29.45
C THR A 9 8.55 15.72 29.89
N PHE A 10 9.05 15.74 31.12
CA PHE A 10 9.80 14.66 31.75
C PHE A 10 9.67 14.76 33.28
N PRO A 11 9.86 13.70 34.08
CA PRO A 11 9.83 13.85 35.54
C PRO A 11 10.68 15.05 36.02
N PRO A 12 10.15 15.89 36.92
CA PRO A 12 9.05 15.61 37.86
C PRO A 12 7.62 15.87 37.37
N GLU A 13 7.39 16.27 36.11
CA GLU A 13 6.01 16.51 35.63
C GLU A 13 5.15 15.23 35.68
N LEU A 14 3.95 15.36 36.25
CA LEU A 14 3.03 14.24 36.48
C LEU A 14 2.04 14.08 35.31
N ASN A 15 2.51 13.50 34.20
CA ASN A 15 1.65 13.15 33.07
C ASN A 15 2.09 11.82 32.39
N GLY A 16 1.24 11.32 31.48
CA GLY A 16 1.47 10.05 30.81
C GLY A 16 2.68 10.04 29.87
N VAL A 17 2.96 11.15 29.18
CA VAL A 17 4.10 11.26 28.25
C VAL A 17 5.42 11.26 29.02
N ALA A 18 5.50 12.03 30.10
CA ALA A 18 6.65 12.06 31.01
C ALA A 18 6.91 10.66 31.60
N THR A 19 5.85 9.96 32.02
CA THR A 19 5.94 8.59 32.56
C THR A 19 6.41 7.59 31.51
N SER A 20 5.81 7.60 30.32
CA SER A 20 6.18 6.73 29.19
C SER A 20 7.65 6.94 28.79
N THR A 21 8.07 8.20 28.66
CA THR A 21 9.45 8.58 28.31
C THR A 21 10.45 8.12 29.37
N ARG A 22 10.11 8.28 30.66
CA ARG A 22 10.95 7.78 31.77
C ARG A 22 11.08 6.25 31.72
N ILE A 23 9.96 5.53 31.59
CA ILE A 23 9.98 4.05 31.53
C ILE A 23 10.85 3.58 30.36
N LEU A 24 10.68 4.19 29.18
CA LEU A 24 11.50 3.87 28.03
C LEU A 24 12.99 4.15 28.29
N ARG A 25 13.34 5.31 28.87
CA ARG A 25 14.73 5.63 29.25
C ARG A 25 15.29 4.56 30.18
N ASP A 26 14.59 4.25 31.27
CA ASP A 26 15.04 3.32 32.30
C ASP A 26 15.29 1.92 31.71
N GLU A 27 14.39 1.43 30.86
CA GLU A 27 14.54 0.14 30.19
C GLU A 27 15.68 0.13 29.16
N LEU A 28 15.83 1.19 28.36
CA LEU A 28 16.93 1.31 27.42
C LEU A 28 18.29 1.32 28.14
N LEU A 29 18.40 2.00 29.29
CA LEU A 29 19.59 1.95 30.14
C LEU A 29 19.85 0.54 30.68
N ARG A 30 18.81 -0.18 31.14
CA ARG A 30 18.92 -1.59 31.59
C ARG A 30 19.41 -2.52 30.48
N HIS A 31 19.07 -2.23 29.23
CA HIS A 31 19.53 -2.97 28.05
C HIS A 31 20.91 -2.52 27.54
N GLY A 32 21.63 -1.66 28.28
CA GLY A 32 23.01 -1.26 27.98
C GLY A 32 23.15 -0.18 26.91
N HIS A 33 22.08 0.57 26.62
CA HIS A 33 22.15 1.73 25.72
C HIS A 33 22.55 3.00 26.49
N GLU A 34 23.21 3.94 25.82
CA GLU A 34 23.42 5.29 26.35
C GLU A 34 22.20 6.13 25.97
N VAL A 35 21.53 6.73 26.95
CA VAL A 35 20.29 7.48 26.73
C VAL A 35 20.39 8.88 27.30
N TYR A 36 20.15 9.86 26.44
CA TYR A 36 20.10 11.27 26.78
C TYR A 36 18.65 11.76 26.65
N VAL A 37 18.20 12.61 27.57
CA VAL A 37 16.86 13.22 27.52
C VAL A 37 17.01 14.70 27.24
N ILE A 38 16.36 15.18 26.20
CA ILE A 38 16.25 16.60 25.86
C ILE A 38 14.84 17.01 26.25
N THR A 39 14.72 17.89 27.24
CA THR A 39 13.44 18.34 27.81
C THR A 39 13.43 19.83 28.10
N THR A 40 12.39 20.33 28.76
CA THR A 40 12.24 21.74 29.12
C THR A 40 12.46 22.01 30.61
N TYR A 41 12.62 23.29 30.95
CA TYR A 41 12.46 23.82 32.31
C TYR A 41 11.81 25.21 32.25
N ASN A 42 11.12 25.60 33.31
CA ASN A 42 10.55 26.94 33.41
C ASN A 42 11.65 27.96 33.72
N GLY A 43 11.95 28.84 32.76
CA GLY A 43 12.98 29.87 32.88
C GLY A 43 13.34 30.51 31.54
N ASP A 44 14.03 31.65 31.62
CA ASP A 44 14.43 32.50 30.49
C ASP A 44 15.95 32.49 30.22
N GLY A 45 16.69 31.59 30.88
CA GLY A 45 18.14 31.45 30.77
C GLY A 45 18.59 30.65 29.55
N SER A 46 19.84 30.19 29.57
CA SER A 46 20.35 29.22 28.58
C SER A 46 19.88 27.80 28.89
N GLU A 47 20.10 26.90 27.96
CA GLU A 47 20.08 25.47 28.21
C GLU A 47 21.05 25.06 29.33
N LYS A 48 20.69 23.98 30.03
CA LYS A 48 21.46 23.47 31.18
C LYS A 48 21.45 21.95 31.17
N TRP A 49 22.59 21.36 31.55
CA TRP A 49 22.68 19.94 31.84
C TRP A 49 22.32 19.69 33.31
N ASP A 50 21.64 18.59 33.60
CA ASP A 50 21.54 18.07 34.97
C ASP A 50 22.91 17.49 35.39
N ASP A 51 23.12 17.31 36.71
CA ASP A 51 24.42 16.96 37.31
C ASP A 51 25.06 15.67 36.76
N ASP A 52 24.24 14.74 36.26
CA ASP A 52 24.68 13.46 35.69
C ASP A 52 25.06 13.56 34.20
N GLY A 53 24.83 14.70 33.55
CA GLY A 53 25.09 14.91 32.13
C GLY A 53 24.20 14.08 31.20
N LEU A 54 23.08 13.54 31.70
CA LEU A 54 22.15 12.72 30.91
C LEU A 54 20.91 13.49 30.46
N ILE A 55 20.60 14.61 31.10
CA ILE A 55 19.42 15.43 30.80
C ILE A 55 19.84 16.83 30.39
N LEU A 56 19.49 17.23 29.16
CA LEU A 56 19.65 18.59 28.65
C LEU A 56 18.30 19.31 28.71
N ARG A 57 18.21 20.37 29.51
CA ARG A 57 17.00 21.16 29.72
C ARG A 57 17.05 22.45 28.93
N LEU A 58 16.03 22.68 28.11
CA LEU A 58 15.82 23.86 27.29
C LEU A 58 14.93 24.87 28.02
N PRO A 59 15.26 26.18 27.96
CA PRO A 59 14.46 27.21 28.60
C PRO A 59 13.07 27.33 27.97
N GLY A 60 12.05 27.58 28.77
CA GLY A 60 10.67 27.74 28.32
C GLY A 60 9.78 28.47 29.31
N MET A 61 8.59 28.82 28.85
CA MET A 61 7.58 29.56 29.62
C MET A 61 6.43 28.65 30.02
N GLU A 62 6.13 28.59 31.32
CA GLU A 62 4.99 27.83 31.84
C GLU A 62 3.64 28.48 31.48
N LEU A 63 2.77 27.71 30.83
CA LEU A 63 1.41 28.09 30.48
C LEU A 63 0.41 27.50 31.48
N LYS A 64 0.10 28.24 32.55
CA LYS A 64 -0.80 27.78 33.62
C LYS A 64 -2.19 27.36 33.13
N PHE A 65 -2.73 28.06 32.12
CA PHE A 65 -4.03 27.72 31.50
C PHE A 65 -3.99 26.40 30.73
N LEU A 66 -2.81 25.93 30.33
CA LEU A 66 -2.57 24.65 29.68
C LEU A 66 -1.90 23.68 30.65
N TYR A 67 -2.42 23.61 31.87
CA TYR A 67 -2.01 22.65 32.91
C TYR A 67 -0.52 22.66 33.24
N GLY A 68 0.11 23.83 33.21
CA GLY A 68 1.53 23.98 33.52
C GLY A 68 2.46 23.52 32.40
N TYR A 69 1.96 23.36 31.17
CA TYR A 69 2.78 23.03 30.01
C TYR A 69 3.89 24.08 29.82
N ILE A 70 5.13 23.64 29.67
CA ILE A 70 6.29 24.52 29.45
C ILE A 70 6.51 24.65 27.95
N MET A 71 6.20 25.83 27.40
CA MET A 71 6.40 26.12 25.99
C MET A 71 7.82 26.62 25.76
N THR A 72 8.60 25.89 24.97
CA THR A 72 9.96 26.29 24.55
C THR A 72 10.01 26.74 23.09
N SER A 73 11.04 27.52 22.76
CA SER A 73 11.39 27.85 21.37
C SER A 73 11.72 26.56 20.60
N PRO A 74 11.33 26.45 19.32
CA PRO A 74 11.76 25.32 18.49
C PRO A 74 13.22 25.43 18.01
N PHE A 75 13.91 26.56 18.23
CA PHE A 75 15.28 26.79 17.80
C PHE A 75 16.20 27.11 18.98
N HIS A 76 17.19 26.24 19.21
CA HIS A 76 18.24 26.38 20.23
C HIS A 76 19.61 26.06 19.61
N SER A 77 20.33 27.07 19.15
CA SER A 77 21.57 26.87 18.37
C SER A 77 22.71 26.26 19.19
N HIS A 78 22.88 26.68 20.44
CA HIS A 78 23.93 26.14 21.31
C HIS A 78 23.61 24.69 21.71
N ALA A 79 22.35 24.36 22.00
CA ALA A 79 21.91 23.00 22.27
C ALA A 79 22.13 22.05 21.08
N ILE A 80 21.97 22.52 19.84
CA ILE A 80 22.31 21.70 18.64
C ILE A 80 23.80 21.32 18.66
N GLU A 81 24.69 22.22 19.08
CA GLU A 81 26.12 21.94 19.15
C GLU A 81 26.46 21.00 20.31
N GLU A 82 25.80 21.12 21.45
CA GLU A 82 25.89 20.15 22.54
C GLU A 82 25.45 18.75 22.08
N ILE A 83 24.30 18.66 21.40
CA ILE A 83 23.77 17.41 20.86
C ILE A 83 24.71 16.80 19.81
N ARG A 84 25.37 17.63 18.98
CA ARG A 84 26.38 17.18 18.02
C ARG A 84 27.51 16.41 18.71
N LYS A 85 27.96 16.87 19.87
CA LYS A 85 29.06 16.23 20.64
C LYS A 85 28.68 14.85 21.17
N LEU A 86 27.38 14.59 21.40
CA LEU A 86 26.88 13.31 21.88
C LEU A 86 27.05 12.18 20.86
N ASN A 87 27.11 12.52 19.56
CA ASN A 87 27.16 11.56 18.44
C ASN A 87 26.03 10.53 18.52
N LEU A 88 24.77 11.00 18.62
CA LEU A 88 23.61 10.11 18.73
C LEU A 88 23.45 9.23 17.49
N ASP A 89 23.13 7.96 17.70
CA ASP A 89 22.74 7.02 16.65
C ASP A 89 21.31 7.24 16.19
N LEU A 90 20.45 7.76 17.08
CA LEU A 90 19.01 7.91 16.88
C LEU A 90 18.45 9.06 17.72
N ILE A 91 17.49 9.80 17.15
CA ILE A 91 16.61 10.71 17.86
C ILE A 91 15.21 10.09 17.93
N HIS A 92 14.57 10.14 19.10
CA HIS A 92 13.17 9.78 19.28
C HIS A 92 12.38 10.95 19.87
N ALA A 93 11.52 11.56 19.05
CA ALA A 93 10.57 12.59 19.48
C ALA A 93 9.35 11.97 20.17
N GLN A 94 9.08 12.36 21.41
CA GLN A 94 7.94 11.95 22.24
C GLN A 94 6.82 12.98 22.23
N THR A 95 7.05 14.15 21.63
CA THR A 95 6.06 15.21 21.49
C THR A 95 6.15 15.86 20.10
N GLU A 96 5.13 16.61 19.75
CA GLU A 96 4.91 17.16 18.41
C GLU A 96 5.19 18.67 18.33
N PHE A 97 5.20 19.37 19.46
CA PHE A 97 5.43 20.82 19.54
C PHE A 97 6.82 21.10 20.13
N GLY A 98 7.16 22.36 20.40
CA GLY A 98 8.39 22.77 21.12
C GLY A 98 9.62 21.90 20.86
N VAL A 99 9.93 21.03 21.82
CA VAL A 99 11.05 20.07 21.80
C VAL A 99 10.95 19.04 20.67
N GLY A 100 9.74 18.59 20.32
CA GLY A 100 9.47 17.75 19.16
C GLY A 100 9.83 18.40 17.81
N ILE A 101 9.56 19.69 17.64
CA ILE A 101 10.00 20.45 16.46
C ILE A 101 11.52 20.59 16.48
N PHE A 102 12.09 20.89 17.65
CA PHE A 102 13.53 20.96 17.84
C PHE A 102 14.24 19.63 17.52
N ALA A 103 13.65 18.49 17.88
CA ALA A 103 14.12 17.16 17.53
C ALA A 103 14.23 16.95 16.01
N ARG A 104 13.24 17.42 15.26
CA ARG A 104 13.22 17.37 13.78
C ARG A 104 14.29 18.25 13.16
N ILE A 105 14.52 19.43 13.74
CA ILE A 105 15.60 20.33 13.33
C ILE A 105 16.96 19.65 13.57
N CYS A 106 17.17 19.08 14.76
CA CYS A 106 18.39 18.34 15.10
C CYS A 106 18.62 17.16 14.16
N ALA A 107 17.61 16.30 13.95
CA ALA A 107 17.69 15.15 13.06
C ALA A 107 18.12 15.54 11.64
N ARG A 108 17.56 16.64 11.11
CA ARG A 108 17.90 17.13 9.77
C ARG A 108 19.29 17.76 9.70
N GLN A 109 19.66 18.61 10.64
CA GLN A 109 20.96 19.31 10.61
C GLN A 109 22.13 18.39 10.93
N LEU A 110 21.94 17.47 11.87
CA LEU A 110 22.96 16.53 12.33
C LEU A 110 22.97 15.22 11.54
N LYS A 111 21.99 15.02 10.64
CA LYS A 111 21.84 13.82 9.80
C LYS A 111 21.71 12.53 10.63
N ILE A 112 20.75 12.54 11.55
CA ILE A 112 20.48 11.44 12.49
C ILE A 112 19.05 10.91 12.21
N PRO A 113 18.83 9.59 12.18
CA PRO A 113 17.48 9.03 12.00
C PRO A 113 16.55 9.47 13.13
N LEU A 114 15.29 9.74 12.76
CA LEU A 114 14.26 10.20 13.66
C LEU A 114 13.11 9.20 13.74
N VAL A 115 12.77 8.78 14.95
CA VAL A 115 11.51 8.08 15.28
C VAL A 115 10.60 9.05 16.02
N SER A 116 9.29 8.90 15.88
CA SER A 116 8.35 9.68 16.68
C SER A 116 7.25 8.82 17.27
N THR A 117 6.92 9.02 18.54
CA THR A 117 5.71 8.46 19.16
C THR A 117 4.63 9.52 19.26
N TYR A 118 3.41 9.16 18.85
CA TYR A 118 2.25 10.04 18.89
C TYR A 118 1.37 9.71 20.11
N HIS A 119 1.61 10.36 21.24
CA HIS A 119 0.97 10.02 22.52
C HIS A 119 -0.41 10.63 22.72
N THR A 120 -0.68 11.79 22.13
CA THR A 120 -1.84 12.62 22.50
C THR A 120 -2.73 12.89 21.30
N THR A 121 -4.03 12.61 21.43
CA THR A 121 -5.06 12.95 20.46
C THR A 121 -5.36 14.46 20.55
N TYR A 122 -4.56 15.29 19.87
CA TYR A 122 -4.72 16.75 19.92
C TYR A 122 -6.08 17.25 19.39
N GLU A 123 -6.85 16.44 18.66
CA GLU A 123 -8.24 16.77 18.35
C GLU A 123 -9.09 16.97 19.61
N ASP A 124 -8.85 16.19 20.66
CA ASP A 124 -9.57 16.30 21.93
C ASP A 124 -9.18 17.57 22.69
N TYR A 125 -8.01 18.13 22.38
CA TYR A 125 -7.52 19.39 22.96
C TYR A 125 -7.99 20.64 22.18
N THR A 126 -8.56 20.49 20.99
CA THR A 126 -9.06 21.65 20.22
C THR A 126 -10.15 22.43 20.97
N HIS A 127 -10.90 21.76 21.85
CA HIS A 127 -11.90 22.39 22.72
C HIS A 127 -11.32 23.40 23.72
N TYR A 128 -10.03 23.29 24.11
CA TYR A 128 -9.39 24.26 25.01
C TYR A 128 -8.94 25.54 24.30
N VAL A 129 -8.78 25.50 22.98
CA VAL A 129 -8.49 26.69 22.17
C VAL A 129 -9.81 27.40 21.79
N ASN A 130 -10.93 26.68 21.83
CA ASN A 130 -12.25 27.18 21.44
C ASN A 130 -13.02 27.83 22.60
N PHE A 131 -12.48 28.91 23.17
CA PHE A 131 -13.21 29.75 24.14
C PHE A 131 -14.53 30.34 23.60
N ILE A 132 -14.83 30.18 22.30
CA ILE A 132 -15.95 30.82 21.59
C ILE A 132 -17.00 29.78 21.10
N HIS A 133 -16.82 28.47 21.37
CA HIS A 133 -17.71 27.38 20.92
C HIS A 133 -18.11 27.46 19.42
N SER A 134 -17.21 27.97 18.57
CA SER A 134 -17.48 28.12 17.14
C SER A 134 -17.15 26.83 16.40
N LYS A 135 -18.16 26.22 15.76
CA LYS A 135 -17.98 25.00 14.93
C LYS A 135 -17.01 25.20 13.77
N VAL A 136 -16.88 26.43 13.27
CA VAL A 136 -15.96 26.77 12.18
C VAL A 136 -14.51 26.77 12.67
N LEU A 137 -14.27 27.30 13.88
CA LEU A 137 -12.95 27.33 14.49
C LEU A 137 -12.46 25.89 14.79
N ASP A 138 -13.35 25.03 15.29
CA ASP A 138 -13.05 23.61 15.53
C ASP A 138 -12.67 22.88 14.24
N ALA A 139 -13.41 23.07 13.15
CA ALA A 139 -13.11 22.41 11.87
C ALA A 139 -11.75 22.86 11.29
N LEU A 140 -11.43 24.15 11.41
CA LEU A 140 -10.13 24.69 11.00
C LEU A 140 -8.99 24.19 11.87
N ALA A 141 -9.18 24.14 13.19
CA ALA A 141 -8.21 23.60 14.14
C ALA A 141 -7.92 22.12 13.86
N LYS A 142 -8.96 21.29 13.69
CA LYS A 142 -8.81 19.86 13.33
C LYS A 142 -8.06 19.66 12.02
N LYS A 143 -8.37 20.47 10.99
CA LYS A 143 -7.63 20.42 9.72
C LYS A 143 -6.18 20.87 9.86
N GLY A 144 -5.91 21.84 10.73
CA GLY A 144 -4.56 22.28 11.09
C GLY A 144 -3.77 21.17 11.79
N VAL A 145 -4.35 20.54 12.81
CA VAL A 145 -3.79 19.39 13.52
C VAL A 145 -3.51 18.25 12.54
N ALA A 146 -4.48 17.82 11.73
CA ALA A 146 -4.28 16.75 10.76
C ALA A 146 -3.12 17.02 9.78
N LYS A 147 -3.01 18.27 9.27
CA LYS A 147 -1.88 18.66 8.40
C LYS A 147 -0.54 18.63 9.14
N LEU A 148 -0.53 19.06 10.39
CA LEU A 148 0.67 19.10 11.21
C LEU A 148 1.12 17.69 11.59
N SER A 149 0.20 16.84 12.05
CA SER A 149 0.42 15.43 12.34
C SER A 149 0.93 14.69 11.10
N LYS A 150 0.36 14.98 9.93
CA LYS A 150 0.87 14.46 8.66
C LYS A 150 2.31 14.89 8.38
N LEU A 151 2.60 16.19 8.47
CA LEU A 151 3.95 16.72 8.27
C LEU A 151 4.96 16.03 9.19
N TYR A 152 4.59 15.84 10.45
CA TYR A 152 5.44 15.23 11.46
C TYR A 152 5.63 13.74 11.23
N GLY A 153 4.56 12.99 10.97
CA GLY A 153 4.64 11.58 10.61
C GLY A 153 5.51 11.36 9.38
N ASP A 154 5.29 12.13 8.30
CA ASP A 154 6.04 12.00 7.04
C ASP A 154 7.53 12.37 7.18
N SER A 155 7.87 13.22 8.16
CA SER A 155 9.25 13.62 8.46
C SER A 155 10.03 12.64 9.35
N SER A 156 9.36 11.63 9.93
CA SER A 156 10.00 10.56 10.69
C SER A 156 10.37 9.37 9.79
N MET A 157 11.35 8.57 10.22
CA MET A 157 11.66 7.27 9.62
C MET A 157 10.58 6.25 9.95
N GLN A 158 10.15 6.25 11.21
CA GLN A 158 9.12 5.38 11.75
C GLN A 158 8.22 6.18 12.69
N VAL A 159 6.95 5.78 12.76
CA VAL A 159 5.95 6.39 13.65
C VAL A 159 5.42 5.32 14.59
N ILE A 160 5.41 5.60 15.89
CA ILE A 160 4.85 4.75 16.91
C ILE A 160 3.53 5.35 17.38
N ALA A 161 2.51 4.52 17.50
CA ALA A 161 1.22 4.85 18.10
C ALA A 161 0.97 3.92 19.31
N PRO A 162 0.42 4.42 20.43
CA PRO A 162 0.21 3.62 21.64
C PRO A 162 -0.96 2.62 21.51
N SER A 163 -1.84 2.79 20.53
CA SER A 163 -3.03 1.96 20.34
C SER A 163 -3.48 1.90 18.89
N ILE A 164 -4.30 0.89 18.57
CA ILE A 164 -4.93 0.74 17.25
C ILE A 164 -5.83 1.96 16.95
N LYS A 165 -6.52 2.49 17.96
CA LYS A 165 -7.34 3.69 17.87
C LYS A 165 -6.52 4.89 17.38
N THR A 166 -5.36 5.14 17.98
CA THR A 166 -4.44 6.20 17.54
C THR A 166 -3.88 5.94 16.15
N LYS A 167 -3.53 4.69 15.82
CA LYS A 167 -3.09 4.32 14.46
C LYS A 167 -4.14 4.66 13.40
N LYS A 168 -5.39 4.24 13.60
CA LYS A 168 -6.50 4.52 12.66
C LYS A 168 -6.72 6.03 12.47
N MET A 169 -6.62 6.82 13.54
CA MET A 169 -6.70 8.28 13.46
C MET A 169 -5.57 8.86 12.59
N LEU A 170 -4.33 8.43 12.82
CA LEU A 170 -3.16 8.87 12.05
C LEU A 170 -3.21 8.43 10.58
N GLU A 171 -3.73 7.24 10.30
CA GLU A 171 -4.03 6.76 8.94
C GLU A 171 -5.08 7.65 8.27
N GLY A 172 -6.10 8.09 9.02
CA GLY A 172 -7.08 9.10 8.57
C GLY A 172 -6.47 10.44 8.20
N TYR A 173 -5.30 10.80 8.76
CA TYR A 173 -4.52 11.97 8.35
C TYR A 173 -3.64 11.73 7.11
N HIS A 174 -3.68 10.52 6.54
CA HIS A 174 -2.92 10.12 5.36
C HIS A 174 -1.41 10.26 5.55
N ILE A 175 -0.92 9.87 6.74
CA ILE A 175 0.52 9.70 7.00
C ILE A 175 1.04 8.55 6.13
N ARG A 176 2.14 8.78 5.42
CA ARG A 176 2.70 7.83 4.45
C ARG A 176 3.65 6.80 5.06
N ARG A 177 4.11 7.04 6.30
CA ARG A 177 4.99 6.12 7.02
C ARG A 177 4.21 4.99 7.65
N GLU A 178 4.87 3.85 7.78
CA GLU A 178 4.36 2.75 8.58
C GLU A 178 4.17 3.22 10.03
N ILE A 179 3.03 2.85 10.61
CA ILE A 179 2.68 3.17 11.99
C ILE A 179 2.68 1.88 12.81
N ASP A 180 3.68 1.76 13.67
CA ASP A 180 3.84 0.68 14.64
C ASP A 180 2.92 0.89 15.84
N VAL A 181 2.11 -0.10 16.19
CA VAL A 181 1.30 -0.06 17.42
C VAL A 181 2.11 -0.63 18.57
N ILE A 182 2.63 0.24 19.41
CA ILE A 182 3.40 -0.13 20.60
C ILE A 182 2.84 0.64 21.80
N PRO A 183 2.01 -0.01 22.63
CA PRO A 183 1.55 0.56 23.88
C PRO A 183 2.72 0.91 24.79
N THR A 184 2.62 2.04 25.52
CA THR A 184 3.52 2.34 26.64
C THR A 184 3.54 1.17 27.60
N GLY A 185 4.73 0.66 27.89
CA GLY A 185 4.89 -0.41 28.86
C GLY A 185 4.79 0.10 30.28
N LEU A 186 4.35 -0.76 31.19
CA LEU A 186 4.23 -0.47 32.61
C LEU A 186 5.18 -1.35 33.43
N GLU A 187 5.59 -0.84 34.60
CA GLU A 187 6.38 -1.59 35.57
C GLU A 187 5.44 -2.53 36.36
N LEU A 188 4.88 -3.55 35.69
CA LEU A 188 3.81 -4.44 36.22
C LEU A 188 4.15 -5.05 37.59
N ALA A 189 5.43 -5.35 37.84
CA ALA A 189 5.90 -5.87 39.12
C ALA A 189 5.55 -4.94 40.31
N LYS A 190 5.46 -3.61 40.10
CA LYS A 190 5.04 -2.65 41.13
C LYS A 190 3.59 -2.89 41.55
N PHE A 191 2.74 -3.29 40.60
CA PHE A 191 1.30 -3.49 40.78
C PHE A 191 0.94 -4.94 41.13
N SER A 192 1.83 -5.90 40.91
CA SER A 192 1.60 -7.31 41.26
C SER A 192 1.14 -7.47 42.72
N PRO A 193 0.08 -8.25 42.98
CA PRO A 193 -0.35 -8.56 44.35
C PRO A 193 0.61 -9.53 45.07
N GLU A 194 1.54 -10.15 44.35
CA GLU A 194 2.54 -11.04 44.92
C GLU A 194 3.41 -10.31 45.96
N GLY A 195 3.55 -10.91 47.14
CA GLY A 195 4.32 -10.35 48.26
C GLY A 195 3.61 -9.23 49.04
N PHE A 196 2.40 -8.82 48.66
CA PHE A 196 1.60 -7.86 49.42
C PHE A 196 0.84 -8.57 50.54
N THR A 197 1.11 -8.18 51.79
CA THR A 197 0.60 -8.85 52.97
C THR A 197 -0.78 -8.37 53.39
N GLU A 198 -1.53 -9.20 54.12
CA GLU A 198 -2.83 -8.82 54.68
C GLU A 198 -2.73 -7.65 55.67
N GLU A 199 -1.61 -7.51 56.40
CA GLU A 199 -1.40 -6.36 57.30
C GLU A 199 -1.19 -5.07 56.51
N GLU A 200 -0.41 -5.08 55.43
CA GLU A 200 -0.27 -3.92 54.54
C GLU A 200 -1.61 -3.54 53.90
N LYS A 201 -2.40 -4.53 53.46
CA LYS A 201 -3.77 -4.31 52.95
C LYS A 201 -4.64 -3.62 54.00
N LYS A 202 -4.59 -4.10 55.24
CA LYS A 202 -5.34 -3.55 56.38
C LYS A 202 -4.89 -2.12 56.72
N GLU A 203 -3.59 -1.84 56.72
CA GLU A 203 -3.06 -0.49 56.96
C GLU A 203 -3.52 0.52 55.89
N VAL A 204 -3.45 0.13 54.61
CA VAL A 204 -3.92 0.97 53.50
C VAL A 204 -5.42 1.24 53.63
N ARG A 205 -6.24 0.22 53.89
CA ARG A 205 -7.69 0.38 54.09
C ARG A 205 -8.01 1.26 55.29
N ALA A 206 -7.35 1.05 56.42
CA ALA A 206 -7.54 1.85 57.63
C ALA A 206 -7.21 3.34 57.41
N SER A 207 -6.24 3.66 56.53
CA SER A 207 -5.92 5.05 56.17
C SER A 207 -7.08 5.81 55.47
N PHE A 208 -8.07 5.08 54.97
CA PHE A 208 -9.29 5.61 54.37
C PHE A 208 -10.54 5.32 55.21
N GLY A 209 -10.40 4.82 56.45
CA GLY A 209 -11.51 4.44 57.30
C GLY A 209 -12.23 3.16 56.87
N LEU A 210 -11.59 2.31 56.07
CA LEU A 210 -12.12 1.05 55.56
C LEU A 210 -11.59 -0.14 56.37
N THR A 211 -12.36 -1.21 56.41
CA THR A 211 -12.06 -2.47 57.11
C THR A 211 -11.76 -3.61 56.11
N MET A 212 -11.30 -4.76 56.63
CA MET A 212 -11.03 -5.94 55.78
C MET A 212 -12.31 -6.61 55.25
N ASP A 213 -13.45 -6.39 55.90
CA ASP A 213 -14.74 -6.94 55.49
C ASP A 213 -15.43 -6.11 54.39
N ASP A 214 -14.98 -4.87 54.19
CA ASP A 214 -15.54 -3.97 53.19
C ASP A 214 -15.15 -4.39 51.78
N THR A 215 -16.11 -4.32 50.85
CA THR A 215 -15.81 -4.43 49.42
C THR A 215 -15.48 -3.04 48.88
N VAL A 216 -14.26 -2.88 48.35
CA VAL A 216 -13.71 -1.59 47.93
C VAL A 216 -13.49 -1.59 46.43
N ILE A 217 -14.13 -0.68 45.72
CA ILE A 217 -13.92 -0.46 44.29
C ILE A 217 -13.21 0.87 44.11
N VAL A 218 -12.09 0.86 43.41
CA VAL A 218 -11.22 2.03 43.30
C VAL A 218 -11.30 2.67 41.91
N TYR A 219 -11.32 4.00 41.88
CA TYR A 219 -10.96 4.79 40.71
C TYR A 219 -9.62 5.47 40.99
N VAL A 220 -8.71 5.41 40.03
CA VAL A 220 -7.44 6.14 40.06
C VAL A 220 -7.29 6.88 38.74
N GLY A 221 -7.07 8.19 38.81
CA GLY A 221 -6.87 9.00 37.61
C GLY A 221 -7.09 10.49 37.83
N ARG A 222 -7.03 11.24 36.74
CA ARG A 222 -7.29 12.68 36.75
C ARG A 222 -8.78 12.96 36.96
N LEU A 223 -9.14 13.84 37.88
CA LEU A 223 -10.54 14.24 38.09
C LEU A 223 -10.93 15.34 37.10
N ALA A 224 -11.43 14.93 35.95
CA ALA A 224 -11.81 15.82 34.86
C ALA A 224 -13.13 15.38 34.21
N GLN A 225 -13.83 16.30 33.55
CA GLN A 225 -15.18 16.10 33.05
C GLN A 225 -15.29 14.92 32.07
N GLU A 226 -14.29 14.73 31.22
CA GLU A 226 -14.21 13.63 30.26
C GLU A 226 -14.13 12.24 30.92
N LYS A 227 -13.83 12.16 32.22
CA LYS A 227 -13.81 10.91 32.98
C LYS A 227 -15.19 10.47 33.49
N ALA A 228 -16.20 11.34 33.36
CA ALA A 228 -17.61 11.09 33.68
C ALA A 228 -17.84 10.38 35.03
N LEU A 229 -17.12 10.84 36.07
CA LEU A 229 -17.17 10.25 37.41
C LEU A 229 -18.53 10.45 38.10
N ASP A 230 -19.34 11.40 37.64
CA ASP A 230 -20.73 11.55 38.06
C ASP A 230 -21.57 10.29 37.75
N ILE A 231 -21.42 9.69 36.56
CA ILE A 231 -22.10 8.43 36.22
C ILE A 231 -21.69 7.30 37.17
N VAL A 232 -20.40 7.25 37.54
CA VAL A 232 -19.91 6.26 38.52
C VAL A 232 -20.59 6.49 39.87
N MET A 233 -20.54 7.71 40.39
CA MET A 233 -21.13 8.04 41.70
C MET A 233 -22.65 7.78 41.74
N GLU A 234 -23.38 8.13 40.69
CA GLU A 234 -24.81 7.82 40.56
C GLU A 234 -25.08 6.31 40.54
N GLY A 235 -24.22 5.52 39.89
CA GLY A 235 -24.36 4.06 39.88
C GLY A 235 -24.14 3.44 41.26
N PHE A 236 -23.16 3.94 42.01
CA PHE A 236 -22.96 3.55 43.41
C PHE A 236 -24.13 3.97 44.28
N GLU A 237 -24.67 5.19 44.12
CA GLU A 237 -25.88 5.61 44.82
C GLU A 237 -27.05 4.65 44.59
N LYS A 238 -27.29 4.27 43.33
CA LYS A 238 -28.36 3.32 42.97
C LYS A 238 -28.14 1.94 43.58
N ALA A 239 -26.91 1.43 43.56
CA ALA A 239 -26.57 0.15 44.21
C ALA A 239 -26.78 0.21 45.73
N LEU A 240 -26.34 1.28 46.39
CA LEU A 240 -26.49 1.46 47.84
C LEU A 240 -27.98 1.55 48.23
N ARG A 241 -28.81 2.22 47.43
CA ARG A 241 -30.28 2.26 47.64
C ARG A 241 -30.96 0.89 47.49
N GLN A 242 -30.36 -0.02 46.72
CA GLN A 242 -30.82 -1.42 46.62
C GLN A 242 -30.31 -2.30 47.78
N GLY A 243 -29.59 -1.73 48.75
CA GLY A 243 -29.09 -2.42 49.93
C GLY A 243 -27.74 -3.11 49.76
N LEU A 244 -27.05 -2.88 48.64
CA LEU A 244 -25.69 -3.38 48.43
C LEU A 244 -24.72 -2.62 49.36
N LYS A 245 -23.71 -3.32 49.89
CA LYS A 245 -22.68 -2.74 50.75
C LYS A 245 -21.35 -2.69 50.00
N VAL A 246 -21.03 -1.53 49.45
CA VAL A 246 -19.83 -1.36 48.61
C VAL A 246 -19.30 0.06 48.71
N HIS A 247 -17.98 0.20 48.85
CA HIS A 247 -17.31 1.48 48.93
C HIS A 247 -16.69 1.86 47.59
N LEU A 248 -16.82 3.13 47.23
CA LEU A 248 -16.12 3.75 46.10
C LEU A 248 -14.95 4.58 46.64
N LEU A 249 -13.72 4.23 46.28
CA LEU A 249 -12.52 5.01 46.62
C LEU A 249 -12.02 5.76 45.39
N ILE A 250 -12.06 7.09 45.42
CA ILE A 250 -11.64 7.96 44.32
C ILE A 250 -10.29 8.60 44.66
N ILE A 251 -9.24 8.18 43.94
CA ILE A 251 -7.88 8.70 44.05
C ILE A 251 -7.56 9.56 42.83
N GLY A 252 -7.13 10.79 43.06
CA GLY A 252 -6.84 11.72 41.98
C GLY A 252 -7.05 13.17 42.35
N GLY A 253 -6.49 14.05 41.52
CA GLY A 253 -6.79 15.49 41.55
C GLY A 253 -7.17 15.97 40.16
N GLY A 254 -7.79 17.14 40.07
CA GLY A 254 -8.10 17.76 38.80
C GLY A 254 -9.19 18.82 38.87
N PRO A 255 -9.50 19.45 37.73
CA PRO A 255 -10.44 20.58 37.68
C PRO A 255 -11.85 20.23 38.15
N ASP A 256 -12.25 18.95 38.12
CA ASP A 256 -13.60 18.51 38.49
C ASP A 256 -13.74 18.07 39.96
N GLU A 257 -12.64 18.09 40.74
CA GLU A 257 -12.61 17.58 42.11
C GLU A 257 -13.66 18.22 43.03
N GLU A 258 -13.74 19.56 43.01
CA GLU A 258 -14.68 20.31 43.86
C GLU A 258 -16.14 20.02 43.51
N ARG A 259 -16.45 19.79 42.23
CA ARG A 259 -17.80 19.41 41.80
C ARG A 259 -18.16 18.02 42.32
N LEU A 260 -17.24 17.06 42.20
CA LEU A 260 -17.44 15.68 42.65
C LEU A 260 -17.63 15.59 44.17
N ARG A 261 -16.87 16.36 44.96
CA ARG A 261 -17.08 16.45 46.42
C ARG A 261 -18.50 16.92 46.76
N LYS A 262 -18.98 17.98 46.10
CA LYS A 262 -20.36 18.48 46.28
C LYS A 262 -21.43 17.48 45.85
N ILE A 263 -21.17 16.65 44.85
CA ILE A 263 -22.09 15.58 44.45
C ILE A 263 -22.17 14.52 45.56
N ALA A 264 -21.02 14.09 46.11
CA ALA A 264 -20.97 13.11 47.20
C ALA A 264 -21.74 13.60 48.45
N GLU A 265 -21.52 14.87 48.82
CA GLU A 265 -22.21 15.51 49.94
C GLU A 265 -23.73 15.57 49.72
N LYS A 266 -24.19 15.96 48.52
CA LYS A 266 -25.63 16.03 48.18
C LYS A 266 -26.32 14.68 48.19
N MET A 267 -25.62 13.60 47.84
CA MET A 267 -26.16 12.25 47.87
C MET A 267 -26.31 11.70 49.30
N ASN A 268 -25.72 12.37 50.31
CA ASN A 268 -25.61 11.86 51.69
C ASN A 268 -24.92 10.48 51.76
N LEU A 269 -23.92 10.24 50.92
CA LEU A 269 -23.21 8.95 50.81
C LEU A 269 -21.74 9.03 51.22
N SER A 270 -21.37 10.03 52.03
CA SER A 270 -19.97 10.26 52.44
C SER A 270 -19.34 9.10 53.22
N GLU A 271 -20.14 8.18 53.78
CA GLU A 271 -19.66 6.94 54.40
C GLU A 271 -19.24 5.87 53.36
N TRP A 272 -19.80 5.93 52.15
CA TRP A 272 -19.61 4.93 51.11
C TRP A 272 -18.72 5.44 49.96
N ILE A 273 -18.72 6.74 49.68
CA ILE A 273 -17.95 7.35 48.60
C ILE A 273 -16.84 8.24 49.16
N HIS A 274 -15.60 7.80 48.94
CA HIS A 274 -14.39 8.39 49.51
C HIS A 274 -13.59 9.16 48.46
N VAL A 275 -13.72 10.49 48.44
CA VAL A 275 -12.92 11.36 47.56
C VAL A 275 -11.62 11.76 48.27
N ALA A 276 -10.57 10.97 48.06
CA ALA A 276 -9.32 11.04 48.84
C ALA A 276 -8.29 12.04 48.30
N GLY A 277 -8.50 12.61 47.11
CA GLY A 277 -7.58 13.55 46.48
C GLY A 277 -6.35 12.86 45.87
N PRO A 278 -5.35 13.63 45.38
CA PRO A 278 -4.14 13.06 44.77
C PRO A 278 -3.27 12.33 45.80
N ARG A 279 -2.54 11.31 45.34
CA ARG A 279 -1.60 10.53 46.16
C ARG A 279 -0.25 10.40 45.46
N PRO A 280 0.87 10.32 46.21
CA PRO A 280 2.18 10.07 45.63
C PRO A 280 2.21 8.80 44.77
N ALA A 281 2.91 8.83 43.63
CA ALA A 281 3.01 7.67 42.73
C ALA A 281 3.59 6.42 43.42
N THR A 282 4.37 6.59 44.50
CA THR A 282 4.95 5.50 45.29
C THR A 282 3.92 4.72 46.11
N VAL A 283 2.78 5.32 46.48
CA VAL A 283 1.74 4.65 47.29
C VAL A 283 0.59 4.11 46.47
N VAL A 284 0.40 4.61 45.23
CA VAL A 284 -0.68 4.20 44.32
C VAL A 284 -0.73 2.68 44.10
N PRO A 285 0.39 1.96 43.89
CA PRO A 285 0.32 0.51 43.73
C PRO A 285 -0.28 -0.21 44.94
N SER A 286 0.02 0.21 46.17
CA SER A 286 -0.56 -0.38 47.38
C SER A 286 -2.07 -0.11 47.48
N ILE A 287 -2.53 1.03 46.98
CA ILE A 287 -3.98 1.33 46.93
C ILE A 287 -4.69 0.36 45.97
N TYR A 288 -4.16 0.14 44.77
CA TYR A 288 -4.70 -0.85 43.85
C TYR A 288 -4.77 -2.24 44.51
N LYS A 289 -3.67 -2.71 45.11
CA LYS A 289 -3.61 -4.03 45.78
C LYS A 289 -4.55 -4.16 46.98
N SER A 290 -4.98 -3.04 47.57
CA SER A 290 -5.93 -3.03 48.69
C SER A 290 -7.40 -3.09 48.27
N ALA A 291 -7.70 -2.80 47.01
CA ALA A 291 -9.05 -2.81 46.45
C ALA A 291 -9.48 -4.21 46.01
N ASP A 292 -10.75 -4.35 45.65
CA ASP A 292 -11.37 -5.60 45.17
C ASP A 292 -11.80 -5.52 43.70
N ALA A 293 -11.98 -4.31 43.16
CA ALA A 293 -12.17 -4.06 41.73
C ALA A 293 -11.78 -2.62 41.36
N PHE A 294 -11.70 -2.33 40.07
CA PHE A 294 -11.46 -0.98 39.55
C PHE A 294 -12.65 -0.48 38.73
N VAL A 295 -12.97 0.81 38.79
CA VAL A 295 -14.04 1.42 37.99
C VAL A 295 -13.55 2.63 37.20
N SER A 296 -14.04 2.81 35.97
CA SER A 296 -13.82 4.02 35.18
C SER A 296 -14.94 4.24 34.16
N ALA A 297 -15.51 5.45 34.11
CA ALA A 297 -16.53 5.84 33.13
C ALA A 297 -15.99 6.74 32.01
N SER A 298 -14.68 6.68 31.75
CA SER A 298 -14.03 7.56 30.77
C SER A 298 -14.72 7.54 29.41
N LEU A 299 -14.97 8.72 28.85
CA LEU A 299 -15.63 8.88 27.55
C LEU A 299 -14.70 8.53 26.38
N SER A 300 -13.40 8.73 26.56
CA SER A 300 -12.38 8.42 25.57
C SER A 300 -11.05 8.20 26.28
N GLU A 301 -10.37 7.12 25.92
CA GLU A 301 -9.01 6.83 26.34
C GLU A 301 -8.07 6.72 25.15
N THR A 302 -6.81 7.13 25.33
CA THR A 302 -5.78 6.96 24.29
C THR A 302 -5.12 5.58 24.36
N GLN A 303 -4.73 5.17 25.56
CA GLN A 303 -4.15 3.84 25.83
C GLN A 303 -4.79 3.13 27.03
N GLY A 304 -5.28 3.88 28.03
CA GLY A 304 -5.89 3.28 29.22
C GLY A 304 -4.89 2.65 30.21
N MET A 305 -3.79 3.34 30.53
CA MET A 305 -2.75 2.81 31.44
C MET A 305 -3.32 2.40 32.81
N THR A 306 -4.25 3.15 33.38
CA THR A 306 -4.85 2.85 34.70
C THR A 306 -5.65 1.55 34.72
N PHE A 307 -6.19 1.09 33.58
CA PHE A 307 -6.82 -0.22 33.46
C PHE A 307 -5.79 -1.34 33.49
N ILE A 308 -4.64 -1.14 32.84
CA ILE A 308 -3.54 -2.10 32.82
C ILE A 308 -2.92 -2.18 34.24
N GLU A 309 -2.76 -1.05 34.93
CA GLU A 309 -2.34 -1.00 36.34
C GLU A 309 -3.30 -1.79 37.24
N ALA A 310 -4.61 -1.57 37.09
CA ALA A 310 -5.64 -2.28 37.85
C ALA A 310 -5.61 -3.80 37.61
N LEU A 311 -5.60 -4.22 36.34
CA LEU A 311 -5.52 -5.63 35.96
C LEU A 311 -4.22 -6.28 36.44
N SER A 312 -3.11 -5.53 36.43
CA SER A 312 -1.82 -5.99 36.98
C SER A 312 -1.84 -6.20 38.49
N SER A 313 -2.75 -5.53 39.20
CA SER A 313 -3.05 -5.79 40.61
C SER A 313 -4.08 -6.90 40.83
N GLY A 314 -4.52 -7.57 39.76
CA GLY A 314 -5.53 -8.62 39.83
C GLY A 314 -6.95 -8.09 40.02
N LEU A 315 -7.20 -6.81 39.75
CA LEU A 315 -8.53 -6.21 39.92
C LEU A 315 -9.37 -6.38 38.65
N PRO A 316 -10.57 -6.96 38.74
CA PRO A 316 -11.52 -6.90 37.64
C PRO A 316 -12.01 -5.45 37.42
N LEU A 317 -12.38 -5.16 36.18
CA LEU A 317 -12.73 -3.80 35.73
C LEU A 317 -14.24 -3.60 35.65
N PHE A 318 -14.71 -2.41 36.00
CA PHE A 318 -16.00 -1.87 35.57
C PHE A 318 -15.70 -0.69 34.67
N ALA A 319 -15.99 -0.82 33.38
CA ALA A 319 -15.62 0.22 32.43
C ALA A 319 -16.75 0.55 31.45
N ARG A 320 -16.78 1.79 30.97
CA ARG A 320 -17.48 2.06 29.72
C ARG A 320 -16.72 1.45 28.56
N LYS A 321 -17.43 1.04 27.51
CA LYS A 321 -16.81 0.45 26.32
C LYS A 321 -15.94 1.48 25.58
N ASP A 322 -14.67 1.14 25.38
CA ASP A 322 -13.70 1.86 24.55
C ASP A 322 -12.79 0.83 23.86
N ASP A 323 -12.40 1.09 22.61
CA ASP A 323 -11.54 0.22 21.80
C ASP A 323 -10.20 -0.14 22.48
N VAL A 324 -9.69 0.71 23.39
CA VAL A 324 -8.44 0.39 24.13
C VAL A 324 -8.59 -0.78 25.09
N LEU A 325 -9.82 -1.16 25.44
CA LEU A 325 -10.13 -2.29 26.33
C LEU A 325 -10.36 -3.59 25.57
N ASP A 326 -10.32 -3.57 24.23
CA ASP A 326 -10.45 -4.77 23.41
C ASP A 326 -9.37 -5.79 23.76
N GLY A 327 -9.78 -6.98 24.20
CA GLY A 327 -8.88 -8.05 24.64
C GLY A 327 -8.35 -7.92 26.08
N LEU A 328 -8.53 -6.76 26.73
CA LEU A 328 -8.20 -6.54 28.15
C LEU A 328 -9.41 -6.80 29.06
N LEU A 329 -10.57 -6.24 28.70
CA LEU A 329 -11.83 -6.47 29.42
C LEU A 329 -12.65 -7.53 28.70
N ILE A 330 -12.72 -8.70 29.30
CA ILE A 330 -13.51 -9.85 28.87
C ILE A 330 -14.65 -10.00 29.89
N PRO A 331 -15.92 -9.86 29.47
CA PRO A 331 -17.07 -9.94 30.37
C PRO A 331 -17.00 -11.16 31.29
N GLU A 332 -17.21 -10.96 32.59
CA GLU A 332 -17.23 -11.98 33.65
C GLU A 332 -15.89 -12.71 33.90
N GLU A 333 -14.86 -12.50 33.08
CA GLU A 333 -13.51 -13.04 33.29
C GLU A 333 -12.57 -11.99 33.90
N THR A 334 -12.54 -10.78 33.33
CA THR A 334 -11.69 -9.68 33.78
C THR A 334 -12.46 -8.40 34.08
N GLY A 335 -13.80 -8.44 33.99
CA GLY A 335 -14.64 -7.30 34.36
C GLY A 335 -15.99 -7.24 33.64
N TRP A 336 -16.58 -6.05 33.64
CA TRP A 336 -17.86 -5.74 33.00
C TRP A 336 -17.81 -4.41 32.28
N PHE A 337 -18.40 -4.40 31.08
CA PHE A 337 -18.79 -3.16 30.46
C PHE A 337 -20.13 -2.67 31.03
N PHE A 338 -20.25 -1.35 31.24
CA PHE A 338 -21.52 -0.71 31.57
C PHE A 338 -21.81 0.48 30.65
N LYS A 339 -23.09 0.78 30.46
CA LYS A 339 -23.55 1.87 29.58
C LYS A 339 -23.83 3.18 30.32
N ASP A 340 -24.45 3.07 31.48
CA ASP A 340 -24.93 4.19 32.30
C ASP A 340 -24.94 3.81 33.79
N SER A 341 -25.46 4.68 34.65
CA SER A 341 -25.48 4.46 36.09
C SER A 341 -26.42 3.33 36.53
N ASP A 342 -27.51 3.06 35.79
CA ASP A 342 -28.40 1.93 36.11
C ASP A 342 -27.73 0.59 35.80
N ASP A 343 -27.10 0.49 34.62
CA ASP A 343 -26.36 -0.70 34.21
C ASP A 343 -25.17 -0.95 35.14
N LEU A 344 -24.43 0.09 35.55
CA LEU A 344 -23.36 -0.03 36.54
C LEU A 344 -23.87 -0.63 37.86
N ALA A 345 -25.01 -0.17 38.38
CA ALA A 345 -25.59 -0.70 39.61
C ALA A 345 -25.91 -2.21 39.48
N VAL A 346 -26.43 -2.64 38.31
CA VAL A 346 -26.66 -4.06 38.01
C VAL A 346 -25.33 -4.84 38.00
N LYS A 347 -24.28 -4.32 37.36
CA LYS A 347 -22.97 -5.00 37.32
C LYS A 347 -22.29 -5.08 38.67
N LEU A 348 -22.44 -4.06 39.50
CA LEU A 348 -22.00 -4.10 40.90
C LEU A 348 -22.71 -5.22 41.67
N LYS A 349 -24.01 -5.38 41.46
CA LYS A 349 -24.79 -6.47 42.03
C LYS A 349 -24.31 -7.84 41.55
N ASP A 350 -24.14 -7.99 40.24
CA ASP A 350 -23.65 -9.23 39.63
C ASP A 350 -22.31 -9.65 40.27
N PHE A 351 -21.37 -8.71 40.44
CA PHE A 351 -20.08 -8.96 41.10
C PHE A 351 -20.20 -9.29 42.60
N LEU A 352 -21.05 -8.59 43.34
CA LEU A 352 -21.22 -8.82 44.78
C LEU A 352 -21.94 -10.14 45.09
N ASP A 353 -22.82 -10.59 44.20
CA ASP A 353 -23.51 -11.87 44.29
C ASP A 353 -22.60 -13.06 43.89
N MET A 354 -21.45 -12.81 43.26
CA MET A 354 -20.50 -13.87 42.92
C MET A 354 -19.85 -14.47 44.18
N PRO A 355 -19.68 -15.81 44.23
CA PRO A 355 -18.88 -16.47 45.26
C PRO A 355 -17.50 -15.84 45.38
N VAL A 356 -16.99 -15.74 46.62
CA VAL A 356 -15.68 -15.12 46.91
C VAL A 356 -14.56 -15.84 46.16
N GLU A 357 -14.67 -17.16 46.03
CA GLU A 357 -13.73 -18.02 45.31
C GLU A 357 -13.69 -17.67 43.82
N THR A 358 -14.86 -17.41 43.22
CA THR A 358 -14.97 -16.98 41.82
C THR A 358 -14.32 -15.61 41.62
N ARG A 359 -14.60 -14.65 42.53
CA ARG A 359 -13.95 -13.33 42.48
C ARG A 359 -12.43 -13.42 42.60
N LYS A 360 -11.93 -14.26 43.52
CA LYS A 360 -10.48 -14.50 43.69
C LYS A 360 -9.85 -15.15 42.45
N ALA A 361 -10.59 -16.01 41.75
CA ALA A 361 -10.11 -16.67 40.53
C ALA A 361 -9.97 -15.71 39.32
N MET A 362 -10.59 -14.53 39.35
CA MET A 362 -10.43 -13.51 38.30
C MET A 362 -9.03 -12.87 38.30
N ALA A 363 -8.40 -12.75 39.48
CA ALA A 363 -7.11 -12.07 39.65
C ALA A 363 -5.98 -12.63 38.76
N PRO A 364 -5.69 -13.95 38.74
CA PRO A 364 -4.66 -14.50 37.85
C PRO A 364 -4.98 -14.26 36.37
N VAL A 365 -6.25 -14.32 35.97
CA VAL A 365 -6.68 -14.04 34.58
C VAL A 365 -6.40 -12.58 34.22
N CYS A 366 -6.72 -11.65 35.13
CA CYS A 366 -6.43 -10.22 34.94
C CYS A 366 -4.93 -9.96 34.75
N ILE A 367 -4.08 -10.57 35.58
CA ILE A 367 -2.63 -10.41 35.53
C ILE A 367 -2.06 -10.97 34.21
N GLU A 368 -2.53 -12.14 33.77
CA GLU A 368 -2.06 -12.76 32.53
C GLU A 368 -2.33 -11.87 31.31
N LYS A 369 -3.51 -11.22 31.24
CA LYS A 369 -3.90 -10.38 30.10
C LYS A 369 -3.00 -9.17 29.90
N VAL A 370 -2.35 -8.67 30.96
CA VAL A 370 -1.51 -7.47 30.89
C VAL A 370 -0.02 -7.73 30.68
N LEU A 371 0.44 -8.98 30.72
CA LEU A 371 1.86 -9.33 30.49
C LEU A 371 2.46 -8.72 29.20
N PRO A 372 1.72 -8.66 28.06
CA PRO A 372 2.22 -8.01 26.84
C PRO A 372 2.45 -6.50 26.95
N TYR A 373 2.00 -5.86 28.03
CA TYR A 373 2.11 -4.43 28.32
C TYR A 373 3.20 -4.13 29.36
N SER A 374 4.12 -5.06 29.63
CA SER A 374 5.27 -4.79 30.49
C SER A 374 6.25 -3.80 29.86
N SER A 375 6.95 -3.06 30.71
CA SER A 375 8.03 -2.12 30.35
C SER A 375 9.14 -2.79 29.53
N ALA A 376 9.53 -4.02 29.88
CA ALA A 376 10.48 -4.81 29.10
C ALA A 376 9.98 -5.08 27.66
N VAL A 377 8.76 -5.59 27.50
CA VAL A 377 8.17 -5.86 26.17
C VAL A 377 8.03 -4.56 25.36
N PHE A 378 7.66 -3.46 26.00
CA PHE A 378 7.62 -2.14 25.39
C PHE A 378 9.00 -1.75 24.84
N CYS A 379 10.05 -1.83 25.66
CA CYS A 379 11.41 -1.50 25.24
C CYS A 379 11.88 -2.39 24.08
N GLU A 380 11.68 -3.70 24.16
CA GLU A 380 12.05 -4.62 23.08
C GLU A 380 11.37 -4.28 21.75
N ARG A 381 10.08 -3.94 21.78
CA ARG A 381 9.33 -3.54 20.58
C ARG A 381 9.85 -2.20 20.03
N VAL A 382 10.13 -1.23 20.89
CA VAL A 382 10.70 0.06 20.48
C VAL A 382 12.12 -0.12 19.90
N LEU A 383 12.95 -0.98 20.47
CA LEU A 383 14.28 -1.30 19.95
C LEU A 383 14.22 -1.86 18.52
N LYS A 384 13.25 -2.74 18.22
CA LYS A 384 13.02 -3.21 16.84
C LYS A 384 12.68 -2.07 15.87
N VAL A 385 11.89 -1.09 16.31
CA VAL A 385 11.61 0.12 15.51
C VAL A 385 12.88 0.94 15.30
N TYR A 386 13.71 1.08 16.33
CA TYR A 386 14.98 1.82 16.23
C TYR A 386 15.94 1.16 15.24
N GLU A 387 16.09 -0.16 15.31
CA GLU A 387 16.91 -0.93 14.38
C GLU A 387 16.45 -0.74 12.94
N ARG A 388 15.14 -0.86 12.68
CA ARG A 388 14.56 -0.59 11.35
C ARG A 388 14.77 0.86 10.91
N ALA A 389 14.57 1.82 11.80
CA ALA A 389 14.74 3.24 11.48
C ALA A 389 16.19 3.57 11.11
N ILE A 390 17.17 3.03 11.86
CA ILE A 390 18.60 3.18 11.59
C ILE A 390 18.95 2.49 10.27
N ASP A 391 18.47 1.27 10.05
CA ASP A 391 18.74 0.52 8.82
C ASP A 391 18.18 1.24 7.59
N GLN A 392 16.91 1.66 7.64
CA GLN A 392 16.27 2.43 6.58
C GLN A 392 17.01 3.74 6.31
N TYR A 393 17.47 4.42 7.36
CA TYR A 393 18.22 5.67 7.23
C TYR A 393 19.59 5.47 6.59
N ARG A 394 20.33 4.42 7.00
CA ARG A 394 21.64 4.07 6.43
C ARG A 394 21.54 3.71 4.95
N HIS A 395 20.45 3.07 4.54
CA HIS A 395 20.22 2.61 3.17
C HIS A 395 19.34 3.55 2.34
N GLN A 396 19.25 4.85 2.67
CA GLN A 396 18.57 5.81 1.81
C GLN A 396 19.39 6.18 0.58
N TYR A 397 18.65 6.51 -0.47
CA TYR A 397 19.15 7.16 -1.66
C TYR A 397 18.63 8.59 -1.73
N GLN A 398 19.51 9.51 -2.08
CA GLN A 398 19.13 10.88 -2.43
C GLN A 398 18.87 10.96 -3.93
N ILE A 399 17.76 11.59 -4.31
CA ILE A 399 17.40 11.84 -5.70
C ILE A 399 18.19 13.06 -6.18
N THR A 400 19.20 12.84 -7.01
CA THR A 400 20.12 13.89 -7.49
C THR A 400 19.57 14.64 -8.70
N ASP A 401 18.85 13.94 -9.58
CA ASP A 401 18.28 14.49 -10.81
C ASP A 401 16.99 13.75 -11.18
N VAL A 402 16.07 14.44 -11.87
CA VAL A 402 14.80 13.90 -12.34
C VAL A 402 14.59 14.40 -13.77
N ARG A 403 14.43 13.47 -14.71
CA ARG A 403 14.20 13.78 -16.12
C ARG A 403 12.92 13.12 -16.62
N ILE A 404 11.98 13.94 -17.03
CA ILE A 404 10.74 13.47 -17.64
C ILE A 404 11.00 13.27 -19.14
N ARG A 405 10.69 12.09 -19.66
CA ARG A 405 10.76 11.77 -21.09
C ARG A 405 9.48 11.07 -21.52
N GLU A 406 8.72 11.74 -22.39
CA GLU A 406 7.40 11.28 -22.85
C GLU A 406 6.48 10.96 -21.64
N ASN A 407 6.24 9.67 -21.35
CA ASN A 407 5.36 9.17 -20.30
C ASN A 407 6.09 8.45 -19.15
N VAL A 408 7.42 8.60 -19.06
CA VAL A 408 8.24 7.94 -18.04
C VAL A 408 9.17 8.96 -17.38
N VAL A 409 9.37 8.80 -16.07
CA VAL A 409 10.29 9.63 -15.32
C VAL A 409 11.56 8.83 -15.04
N GLN A 410 12.70 9.36 -15.49
CA GLN A 410 14.01 8.84 -15.15
C GLN A 410 14.52 9.56 -13.90
N ILE A 411 14.75 8.82 -12.83
CA ILE A 411 15.33 9.34 -11.59
C ILE A 411 16.78 8.86 -11.45
N TYR A 412 17.62 9.74 -10.90
CA TYR A 412 19.00 9.47 -10.57
C TYR A 412 19.15 9.52 -9.05
N LEU A 413 19.79 8.49 -8.51
CA LEU A 413 19.84 8.19 -7.10
C LEU A 413 21.30 8.05 -6.68
N ILE A 414 21.66 8.58 -5.51
CA ILE A 414 22.96 8.33 -4.89
C ILE A 414 22.74 7.82 -3.47
N SER A 415 23.32 6.66 -3.14
CA SER A 415 23.27 6.13 -1.79
C SER A 415 24.17 6.95 -0.85
N ASN A 416 23.98 6.81 0.46
CA ASN A 416 24.89 7.38 1.45
C ASN A 416 26.34 6.86 1.30
N LYS A 417 26.54 5.69 0.68
CA LYS A 417 27.85 5.11 0.35
C LYS A 417 28.41 5.60 -1.00
N LYS A 418 27.77 6.60 -1.62
CA LYS A 418 28.11 7.15 -2.95
C LYS A 418 27.92 6.15 -4.10
N GLU A 419 27.04 5.17 -3.95
CA GLU A 419 26.66 4.31 -5.07
C GLU A 419 25.60 5.00 -5.91
N GLU A 420 25.85 5.12 -7.21
CA GLU A 420 24.91 5.75 -8.13
C GLU A 420 23.97 4.69 -8.73
N LEU A 421 22.68 5.00 -8.73
CA LEU A 421 21.64 4.17 -9.31
C LEU A 421 20.74 5.02 -10.21
N ARG A 422 20.22 4.43 -11.28
CA ARG A 422 19.33 5.11 -12.21
C ARG A 422 18.12 4.23 -12.47
N LEU A 423 16.92 4.76 -12.21
CA LEU A 423 15.66 4.02 -12.35
C LEU A 423 14.67 4.76 -13.24
N LYS A 424 13.91 4.01 -14.03
CA LYS A 424 12.73 4.50 -14.74
C LYS A 424 11.48 4.15 -13.97
N VAL A 425 10.66 5.16 -13.72
CA VAL A 425 9.40 5.02 -12.97
C VAL A 425 8.24 5.54 -13.81
N SER A 426 7.06 4.97 -13.60
CA SER A 426 5.82 5.49 -14.19
C SER A 426 5.51 6.88 -13.64
N LEU A 427 4.68 7.66 -14.35
CA LEU A 427 4.20 8.96 -13.85
C LEU A 427 3.39 8.81 -12.55
N ASP A 428 2.63 7.72 -12.43
CA ASP A 428 1.83 7.41 -11.25
C ASP A 428 2.72 7.08 -10.05
N ASP A 429 3.71 6.20 -10.21
CA ASP A 429 4.67 5.89 -9.14
C ASP A 429 5.49 7.13 -8.75
N TYR A 430 5.89 7.96 -9.72
CA TYR A 430 6.55 9.23 -9.43
C TYR A 430 5.71 10.12 -8.49
N SER A 431 4.41 10.24 -8.77
CA SER A 431 3.47 11.00 -7.95
C SER A 431 3.19 10.34 -6.58
N ASN A 432 2.93 9.03 -6.58
CA ASN A 432 2.56 8.24 -5.40
C ASN A 432 3.69 8.22 -4.37
N TYR A 433 4.92 7.97 -4.80
CA TYR A 433 6.10 8.02 -3.93
C TYR A 433 6.56 9.46 -3.64
N GLY A 434 5.97 10.47 -4.28
CA GLY A 434 6.30 11.88 -4.08
C GLY A 434 7.75 12.20 -4.44
N LEU A 435 8.26 11.55 -5.48
CA LEU A 435 9.65 11.67 -5.90
C LEU A 435 9.90 13.08 -6.44
N ARG A 436 11.05 13.66 -6.08
CA ARG A 436 11.44 15.01 -6.51
C ARG A 436 12.94 15.16 -6.42
N GLN A 437 13.51 16.04 -7.24
CA GLN A 437 14.93 16.37 -7.15
C GLN A 437 15.26 16.91 -5.75
N GLY A 438 16.35 16.42 -5.16
CA GLY A 438 16.75 16.69 -3.78
C GLY A 438 15.94 15.92 -2.72
N GLY A 439 14.95 15.12 -3.12
CA GLY A 439 14.21 14.22 -2.24
C GLY A 439 15.06 13.03 -1.80
N VAL A 440 14.57 12.30 -0.80
CA VAL A 440 15.17 11.03 -0.33
C VAL A 440 14.18 9.90 -0.52
N ILE A 441 14.69 8.72 -0.85
CA ILE A 441 13.92 7.49 -1.03
C ILE A 441 14.62 6.35 -0.28
N THR A 442 13.85 5.46 0.33
CA THR A 442 14.39 4.31 1.06
C THR A 442 14.89 3.24 0.10
N SER A 443 15.86 2.41 0.52
CA SER A 443 16.30 1.23 -0.25
C SER A 443 15.16 0.27 -0.58
N TYR A 444 14.20 0.10 0.32
CA TYR A 444 13.02 -0.73 0.09
C TYR A 444 12.17 -0.19 -1.07
N ALA A 445 11.82 1.11 -1.04
CA ALA A 445 11.07 1.72 -2.13
C ALA A 445 11.86 1.71 -3.46
N VAL A 446 13.19 1.87 -3.40
CA VAL A 446 14.07 1.68 -4.56
C VAL A 446 13.96 0.26 -5.11
N SER A 447 13.95 -0.76 -4.25
CA SER A 447 13.82 -2.17 -4.65
C SER A 447 12.45 -2.46 -5.28
N GLU A 448 11.36 -1.93 -4.71
CA GLU A 448 10.02 -2.04 -5.32
C GLU A 448 9.96 -1.36 -6.70
N LEU A 449 10.56 -0.17 -6.83
CA LEU A 449 10.62 0.54 -8.12
C LEU A 449 11.52 -0.17 -9.13
N GLN A 450 12.57 -0.88 -8.71
CA GLN A 450 13.39 -1.72 -9.58
C GLN A 450 12.61 -2.91 -10.15
N GLU A 451 11.75 -3.53 -9.35
CA GLU A 451 10.87 -4.58 -9.85
C GLU A 451 9.85 -4.01 -10.85
N LYS A 452 9.24 -2.86 -10.54
CA LYS A 452 8.31 -2.16 -11.45
C LYS A 452 8.98 -1.59 -12.70
N GLU A 453 10.28 -1.28 -12.68
CA GLU A 453 11.01 -0.77 -13.83
C GLU A 453 10.98 -1.76 -15.01
N LYS A 454 10.86 -3.06 -14.75
CA LYS A 454 10.68 -4.09 -15.79
C LYS A 454 9.42 -3.84 -16.62
N GLU A 455 8.30 -3.54 -15.97
CA GLU A 455 7.03 -3.19 -16.63
C GLU A 455 7.15 -1.89 -17.42
N VAL A 456 7.77 -0.85 -16.84
CA VAL A 456 7.99 0.44 -17.51
C VAL A 456 8.83 0.26 -18.78
N ASN A 457 9.90 -0.55 -18.71
CA ASN A 457 10.75 -0.85 -19.86
C ASN A 457 10.01 -1.66 -20.94
N ALA A 458 9.18 -2.62 -20.54
CA ALA A 458 8.35 -3.41 -21.43
C ALA A 458 7.36 -2.51 -22.19
N TYR A 459 6.65 -1.64 -21.46
CA TYR A 459 5.72 -0.66 -22.02
C TYR A 459 6.39 0.28 -23.04
N GLN A 460 7.53 0.89 -22.68
CA GLN A 460 8.31 1.70 -23.63
C GLN A 460 8.77 0.90 -24.85
N GLY A 461 9.08 -0.38 -24.66
CA GLY A 461 9.44 -1.30 -25.74
C GLY A 461 8.30 -1.52 -26.73
N CYS A 462 7.05 -1.60 -26.24
CA CYS A 462 5.86 -1.65 -27.07
C CYS A 462 5.66 -0.35 -27.86
N ILE A 463 5.69 0.80 -27.18
CA ILE A 463 5.52 2.11 -27.83
C ILE A 463 6.50 2.29 -28.98
N ARG A 464 7.81 2.05 -28.76
CA ARG A 464 8.82 2.14 -29.83
C ARG A 464 8.52 1.24 -31.03
N ARG A 465 7.97 0.05 -30.79
CA ARG A 465 7.62 -0.90 -31.86
C ARG A 465 6.41 -0.44 -32.66
N ILE A 466 5.37 0.02 -31.97
CA ILE A 466 4.15 0.54 -32.57
C ILE A 466 4.47 1.80 -33.39
N SER A 467 5.30 2.71 -32.87
CA SER A 467 5.70 3.92 -33.58
C SER A 467 6.44 3.67 -34.90
N CYS A 468 7.07 2.49 -35.08
CA CYS A 468 7.77 2.14 -36.32
C CYS A 468 6.83 1.55 -37.38
N LYS A 469 5.82 0.79 -36.96
CA LYS A 469 4.87 0.07 -37.82
C LYS A 469 3.71 -0.41 -36.96
N ASP A 470 2.49 -0.30 -37.47
CA ASP A 470 1.31 -0.83 -36.80
C ASP A 470 1.45 -2.32 -36.46
N ARG A 471 0.90 -2.68 -35.31
CA ARG A 471 0.96 -4.01 -34.71
C ARG A 471 -0.40 -4.44 -34.23
N THR A 472 -0.67 -5.73 -34.33
CA THR A 472 -1.85 -6.33 -33.71
C THR A 472 -1.62 -6.56 -32.22
N ARG A 473 -2.72 -6.73 -31.48
CA ARG A 473 -2.73 -7.16 -30.08
C ARG A 473 -1.85 -8.39 -29.88
N ARG A 474 -2.01 -9.40 -30.75
CA ARG A 474 -1.26 -10.65 -30.68
C ARG A 474 0.23 -10.45 -30.91
N GLU A 475 0.62 -9.63 -31.89
CA GLU A 475 2.04 -9.35 -32.16
C GLU A 475 2.73 -8.69 -30.96
N ILE A 476 2.06 -7.77 -30.28
CA ILE A 476 2.58 -7.13 -29.06
C ILE A 476 2.63 -8.10 -27.90
N TYR A 477 1.56 -8.89 -27.70
CA TYR A 477 1.51 -9.91 -26.67
C TYR A 477 2.65 -10.93 -26.82
N ASP A 478 2.79 -11.53 -28.01
CA ASP A 478 3.84 -12.51 -28.31
C ASP A 478 5.24 -11.90 -28.15
N TRP A 479 5.40 -10.62 -28.47
CA TRP A 479 6.67 -9.92 -28.28
C TRP A 479 7.00 -9.77 -26.80
N LEU A 480 6.05 -9.33 -25.98
CA LEU A 480 6.22 -9.20 -24.54
C LEU A 480 6.60 -10.56 -23.94
N THR A 481 5.84 -11.62 -24.23
CA THR A 481 6.13 -12.97 -23.74
C THR A 481 7.53 -13.49 -24.13
N LYS A 482 8.04 -13.12 -25.30
CA LYS A 482 9.33 -13.64 -25.81
C LYS A 482 10.54 -12.77 -25.45
N LYS A 483 10.34 -11.48 -25.14
CA LYS A 483 11.42 -10.49 -25.08
C LYS A 483 11.46 -9.69 -23.80
N THR A 484 10.53 -9.91 -22.86
CA THR A 484 10.56 -9.30 -21.54
C THR A 484 10.47 -10.38 -20.46
N GLU A 485 10.81 -10.02 -19.22
CA GLU A 485 10.70 -10.88 -18.03
C GLU A 485 9.38 -10.67 -17.29
N CYS A 486 8.37 -10.09 -17.96
CA CYS A 486 7.08 -9.80 -17.34
C CYS A 486 6.26 -11.09 -17.18
N ASP A 487 5.55 -11.19 -16.05
CA ASP A 487 4.55 -12.25 -15.87
C ASP A 487 3.30 -12.02 -16.74
N ILE A 488 2.46 -13.05 -16.84
CA ILE A 488 1.27 -13.05 -17.70
C ILE A 488 0.28 -11.94 -17.30
N GLU A 489 0.14 -11.67 -15.99
CA GLU A 489 -0.77 -10.64 -15.48
C GLU A 489 -0.32 -9.25 -15.92
N THR A 490 0.97 -8.95 -15.76
CA THR A 490 1.59 -7.69 -16.19
C THR A 490 1.50 -7.52 -17.71
N ILE A 491 1.74 -8.58 -18.48
CA ILE A 491 1.60 -8.54 -19.94
C ILE A 491 0.17 -8.17 -20.33
N ASN A 492 -0.84 -8.82 -19.72
CA ASN A 492 -2.25 -8.52 -20.00
C ASN A 492 -2.60 -7.06 -19.67
N ARG A 493 -2.13 -6.55 -18.54
CA ARG A 493 -2.32 -5.15 -18.12
C ARG A 493 -1.71 -4.17 -19.12
N ILE A 494 -0.45 -4.39 -19.55
CA ILE A 494 0.22 -3.56 -20.55
C ILE A 494 -0.58 -3.53 -21.86
N VAL A 495 -1.01 -4.69 -22.36
CA VAL A 495 -1.72 -4.77 -23.64
C VAL A 495 -3.08 -4.07 -23.56
N ALA A 496 -3.82 -4.27 -22.46
CA ALA A 496 -5.09 -3.59 -22.24
C ALA A 496 -4.93 -2.05 -22.19
N ASP A 497 -3.91 -1.54 -21.49
CA ASP A 497 -3.64 -0.09 -21.43
C ASP A 497 -3.28 0.49 -22.81
N LEU A 498 -2.54 -0.26 -23.64
CA LEU A 498 -2.21 0.16 -25.01
C LEU A 498 -3.45 0.22 -25.91
N GLU A 499 -4.42 -0.68 -25.73
CA GLU A 499 -5.69 -0.65 -26.46
C GLU A 499 -6.60 0.48 -25.99
N GLU A 500 -6.74 0.66 -24.68
CA GLU A 500 -7.56 1.74 -24.10
C GLU A 500 -7.08 3.12 -24.56
N LYS A 501 -5.76 3.29 -24.67
CA LYS A 501 -5.13 4.52 -25.18
C LYS A 501 -5.12 4.62 -26.70
N GLY A 502 -5.61 3.61 -27.42
CA GLY A 502 -5.71 3.60 -28.89
C GLY A 502 -4.38 3.43 -29.63
N PHE A 503 -3.31 3.01 -28.93
CA PHE A 503 -2.03 2.67 -29.56
C PHE A 503 -2.13 1.37 -30.36
N ILE A 504 -2.95 0.43 -29.91
CA ILE A 504 -3.27 -0.81 -30.62
C ILE A 504 -4.78 -0.81 -30.90
N ASP A 505 -5.14 -1.06 -32.15
CA ASP A 505 -6.53 -1.23 -32.56
C ASP A 505 -6.54 -2.27 -33.70
N ASP A 506 -6.89 -3.51 -33.34
CA ASP A 506 -6.93 -4.63 -34.27
C ASP A 506 -7.96 -4.40 -35.39
N ARG A 507 -9.05 -3.69 -35.12
CA ARG A 507 -10.08 -3.39 -36.12
C ARG A 507 -9.62 -2.32 -37.09
N ARG A 508 -8.95 -1.26 -36.62
CA ARG A 508 -8.27 -0.27 -37.47
C ARG A 508 -7.21 -0.94 -38.33
N TYR A 509 -6.37 -1.78 -37.74
CA TYR A 509 -5.36 -2.56 -38.46
C TYR A 509 -5.98 -3.44 -39.56
N CYS A 510 -7.14 -4.07 -39.28
CA CYS A 510 -7.87 -4.85 -40.27
C CYS A 510 -8.29 -4.02 -41.49
N ARG A 511 -8.95 -2.87 -41.27
CA ARG A 511 -9.41 -1.99 -42.37
C ARG A 511 -8.25 -1.57 -43.27
N GLU A 512 -7.17 -1.08 -42.68
CA GLU A 512 -5.99 -0.64 -43.45
C GLU A 512 -5.36 -1.76 -44.27
N LYS A 513 -5.30 -2.98 -43.70
CA LYS A 513 -4.78 -4.16 -44.41
C LYS A 513 -5.72 -4.65 -45.51
N ILE A 514 -7.03 -4.56 -45.30
CA ILE A 514 -8.03 -4.88 -46.32
C ILE A 514 -7.87 -3.93 -47.50
N GLU A 515 -7.86 -2.62 -47.26
CA GLU A 515 -7.69 -1.60 -48.30
C GLU A 515 -6.36 -1.76 -49.07
N SER A 516 -5.27 -1.99 -48.35
CA SER A 516 -3.96 -2.27 -48.97
C SER A 516 -3.97 -3.56 -49.79
N GLY A 517 -4.69 -4.58 -49.35
CA GLY A 517 -4.87 -5.85 -50.06
C GLY A 517 -5.70 -5.69 -51.33
N LYS A 518 -6.82 -4.95 -51.27
CA LYS A 518 -7.66 -4.59 -52.42
C LYS A 518 -6.85 -3.86 -53.47
N ALA A 519 -6.09 -2.84 -53.07
CA ALA A 519 -5.19 -2.09 -53.97
C ALA A 519 -4.09 -2.95 -54.62
N SER A 520 -3.70 -4.06 -53.96
CA SER A 520 -2.73 -5.03 -54.47
C SER A 520 -3.36 -6.14 -55.32
N LEU A 521 -4.65 -6.04 -55.66
CA LEU A 521 -5.40 -7.05 -56.41
C LEU A 521 -5.40 -8.42 -55.72
N HIS A 522 -5.48 -8.45 -54.39
CA HIS A 522 -5.69 -9.70 -53.66
C HIS A 522 -7.18 -9.99 -53.54
N GLY A 523 -7.53 -11.28 -53.59
CA GLY A 523 -8.88 -11.73 -53.28
C GLY A 523 -9.14 -11.74 -51.78
N SER A 524 -10.41 -11.61 -51.41
CA SER A 524 -10.90 -11.55 -50.04
C SER A 524 -10.36 -12.67 -49.15
N GLN A 525 -10.29 -13.91 -49.66
CA GLN A 525 -9.82 -15.07 -48.91
C GLN A 525 -8.33 -15.03 -48.59
N ARG A 526 -7.51 -14.38 -49.44
CA ARG A 526 -6.09 -14.18 -49.13
C ARG A 526 -5.91 -13.09 -48.08
N ILE A 527 -6.63 -11.99 -48.21
CA ILE A 527 -6.58 -10.87 -47.26
C ILE A 527 -6.96 -11.37 -45.86
N ILE A 528 -8.07 -12.09 -45.73
CA ILE A 528 -8.50 -12.71 -44.45
C ILE A 528 -7.42 -13.65 -43.91
N ARG A 529 -6.83 -14.49 -44.76
CA ARG A 529 -5.76 -15.41 -44.34
C ARG A 529 -4.53 -14.69 -43.81
N ASP A 530 -4.13 -13.59 -44.43
CA ASP A 530 -2.98 -12.80 -44.00
C ASP A 530 -3.26 -12.03 -42.69
N LEU A 531 -4.50 -11.58 -42.47
CA LEU A 531 -4.95 -11.03 -41.19
C LEU A 531 -4.93 -12.07 -40.06
N VAL A 532 -5.45 -13.28 -40.32
CA VAL A 532 -5.43 -14.38 -39.35
C VAL A 532 -4.01 -14.78 -38.98
N LYS A 533 -3.07 -14.79 -39.94
CA LYS A 533 -1.64 -14.99 -39.66
C LYS A 533 -1.04 -13.89 -38.79
N ALA A 534 -1.53 -12.66 -38.92
CA ALA A 534 -1.13 -11.53 -38.06
C ALA A 534 -1.78 -11.58 -36.67
N GLY A 535 -2.66 -12.56 -36.40
CA GLY A 535 -3.24 -12.78 -35.09
C GLY A 535 -4.65 -12.26 -34.88
N ILE A 536 -5.27 -11.70 -35.91
CA ILE A 536 -6.68 -11.29 -35.91
C ILE A 536 -7.57 -12.54 -35.93
N SER A 537 -8.69 -12.52 -35.21
CA SER A 537 -9.68 -13.61 -35.30
C SER A 537 -10.31 -13.67 -36.69
N ARG A 538 -10.69 -14.87 -37.15
CA ARG A 538 -11.32 -15.01 -38.47
C ARG A 538 -12.65 -14.24 -38.51
N GLU A 539 -13.39 -14.29 -37.42
CA GLU A 539 -14.69 -13.64 -37.25
C GLU A 539 -14.58 -12.12 -37.45
N MET A 540 -13.59 -11.48 -36.81
CA MET A 540 -13.36 -10.03 -36.96
C MET A 540 -12.92 -9.67 -38.38
N ALA A 541 -12.04 -10.47 -39.00
CA ALA A 541 -11.58 -10.21 -40.35
C ALA A 541 -12.73 -10.30 -41.37
N GLU A 542 -13.64 -11.27 -41.21
CA GLU A 542 -14.84 -11.43 -42.04
C GLU A 542 -15.86 -10.33 -41.78
N GLU A 543 -16.09 -9.95 -40.52
CA GLU A 543 -16.97 -8.83 -40.14
C GLU A 543 -16.52 -7.53 -40.81
N VAL A 544 -15.25 -7.15 -40.68
CA VAL A 544 -14.72 -5.90 -41.27
C VAL A 544 -14.74 -5.96 -42.81
N MET A 545 -14.48 -7.13 -43.41
CA MET A 545 -14.59 -7.31 -44.87
C MET A 545 -16.03 -7.11 -45.37
N ASN A 546 -17.03 -7.50 -44.57
CA ASN A 546 -18.44 -7.32 -44.93
C ASN A 546 -18.94 -5.88 -44.72
N GLU A 547 -18.35 -5.15 -43.77
CA GLU A 547 -18.66 -3.72 -43.53
C GLU A 547 -18.26 -2.81 -44.69
N GLU A 548 -17.18 -3.16 -45.39
CA GLU A 548 -16.68 -2.45 -46.56
C GLU A 548 -16.75 -3.37 -47.78
N PRO A 549 -17.93 -3.48 -48.44
CA PRO A 549 -18.12 -4.34 -49.59
C PRO A 549 -16.99 -4.17 -50.61
N TYR A 550 -16.59 -5.26 -51.25
CA TYR A 550 -15.53 -5.29 -52.25
C TYR A 550 -16.12 -5.44 -53.67
N PRO A 551 -16.86 -4.44 -54.19
CA PRO A 551 -17.56 -4.58 -55.46
C PRO A 551 -16.61 -4.74 -56.64
N GLU A 552 -15.37 -4.24 -56.55
CA GLU A 552 -14.36 -4.40 -57.58
C GLU A 552 -13.64 -5.76 -57.54
N GLU A 553 -13.99 -6.69 -56.65
CA GLU A 553 -13.25 -7.95 -56.50
C GLU A 553 -13.21 -8.76 -57.81
N LEU A 554 -14.35 -8.83 -58.53
CA LEU A 554 -14.43 -9.49 -59.83
C LEU A 554 -13.56 -8.79 -60.89
N SER A 555 -13.61 -7.45 -60.95
CA SER A 555 -12.80 -6.65 -61.87
C SER A 555 -11.30 -6.82 -61.60
N ASN A 556 -10.91 -6.82 -60.33
CA ASN A 556 -9.52 -7.06 -59.91
C ASN A 556 -9.08 -8.49 -60.24
N ALA A 557 -9.97 -9.47 -60.11
CA ALA A 557 -9.71 -10.85 -60.49
C ALA A 557 -9.51 -11.01 -62.00
N LEU A 558 -10.32 -10.34 -62.83
CA LEU A 558 -10.14 -10.27 -64.27
C LEU A 558 -8.78 -9.66 -64.64
N GLN A 559 -8.44 -8.51 -64.07
CA GLN A 559 -7.15 -7.87 -64.31
C GLN A 559 -5.96 -8.76 -63.89
N PHE A 560 -6.10 -9.50 -62.78
CA PHE A 560 -5.10 -10.45 -62.33
C PHE A 560 -4.96 -11.67 -63.27
N ALA A 561 -6.09 -12.14 -63.81
CA ALA A 561 -6.14 -13.22 -64.78
C ALA A 561 -5.52 -12.80 -66.13
N GLU A 562 -5.84 -11.61 -66.65
CA GLU A 562 -5.25 -11.05 -67.86
C GLU A 562 -3.73 -10.91 -67.75
N LYS A 563 -3.22 -10.40 -66.62
CA LYS A 563 -1.78 -10.36 -66.34
C LYS A 563 -1.16 -11.75 -66.40
N THR A 564 -1.86 -12.77 -65.90
CA THR A 564 -1.42 -14.15 -65.95
C THR A 564 -1.38 -14.70 -67.38
N VAL A 565 -2.39 -14.39 -68.20
CA VAL A 565 -2.43 -14.76 -69.63
C VAL A 565 -1.28 -14.11 -70.39
N GLN A 566 -1.07 -12.80 -70.20
CA GLN A 566 0.02 -12.05 -70.83
C GLN A 566 1.40 -12.61 -70.44
N ALA A 567 1.58 -13.09 -69.21
CA ALA A 567 2.84 -13.70 -68.77
C ALA A 567 3.11 -15.08 -69.40
N HIS A 568 2.08 -15.74 -69.94
CA HIS A 568 2.15 -17.14 -70.38
C HIS A 568 1.71 -17.36 -71.85
N LYS A 569 1.89 -16.38 -72.73
CA LYS A 569 1.47 -16.39 -74.17
C LYS A 569 1.82 -17.64 -75.01
N GLY A 570 2.74 -18.49 -74.55
CA GLY A 570 3.17 -19.71 -75.24
C GLY A 570 2.55 -21.01 -74.70
N TYR A 571 1.56 -20.95 -73.81
CA TYR A 571 0.86 -22.13 -73.29
C TYR A 571 -0.24 -22.60 -74.23
N SER A 572 -0.61 -23.89 -74.15
CA SER A 572 -1.82 -24.40 -74.79
C SER A 572 -3.07 -23.85 -74.11
N MET A 573 -4.24 -23.95 -74.75
CA MET A 573 -5.50 -23.49 -74.16
C MET A 573 -5.78 -24.18 -72.81
N LYS A 574 -5.65 -25.51 -72.76
CA LYS A 574 -5.85 -26.31 -71.53
C LYS A 574 -4.89 -25.91 -70.41
N LYS A 575 -3.62 -25.62 -70.76
CA LYS A 575 -2.60 -25.24 -69.79
C LYS A 575 -2.75 -23.79 -69.35
N MET A 576 -3.17 -22.89 -70.24
CA MET A 576 -3.51 -21.51 -69.92
C MET A 576 -4.68 -21.46 -68.93
N HIS A 577 -5.77 -22.17 -69.23
CA HIS A 577 -6.93 -22.29 -68.36
C HIS A 577 -6.56 -22.81 -66.96
N SER A 578 -5.71 -23.84 -66.90
CA SER A 578 -5.21 -24.38 -65.63
C SER A 578 -4.30 -23.39 -64.88
N ALA A 579 -3.47 -22.63 -65.61
CA ALA A 579 -2.55 -21.65 -65.03
C ALA A 579 -3.29 -20.44 -64.45
N VAL A 580 -4.29 -19.91 -65.16
CA VAL A 580 -5.16 -18.81 -64.71
C VAL A 580 -5.94 -19.24 -63.47
N LYS A 581 -6.61 -20.40 -63.50
CA LYS A 581 -7.33 -20.94 -62.34
C LYS A 581 -6.41 -21.09 -61.12
N ALA A 582 -5.22 -21.66 -61.30
CA ALA A 582 -4.25 -21.80 -60.21
C ALA A 582 -3.72 -20.44 -59.70
N ALA A 583 -3.57 -19.44 -60.58
CA ALA A 583 -3.19 -18.10 -60.19
C ALA A 583 -4.27 -17.42 -59.35
N LEU A 584 -5.53 -17.51 -59.74
CA LEU A 584 -6.65 -16.95 -58.98
C LEU A 584 -6.81 -17.61 -57.60
N VAL A 585 -6.64 -18.94 -57.52
CA VAL A 585 -6.61 -19.65 -56.22
C VAL A 585 -5.48 -19.13 -55.32
N ARG A 586 -4.28 -18.90 -55.87
CA ARG A 586 -3.16 -18.28 -55.13
C ARG A 586 -3.43 -16.82 -54.77
N GLY A 587 -4.13 -16.09 -55.64
CA GLY A 587 -4.61 -14.73 -55.42
C GLY A 587 -5.63 -14.63 -54.29
N GLY A 588 -6.31 -15.74 -53.97
CA GLY A 588 -7.26 -15.85 -52.87
C GLY A 588 -8.67 -15.41 -53.23
N TYR A 589 -9.08 -15.60 -54.48
CA TYR A 589 -10.45 -15.38 -54.91
C TYR A 589 -11.34 -16.56 -54.53
N SER A 590 -12.62 -16.29 -54.27
CA SER A 590 -13.62 -17.33 -53.98
C SER A 590 -13.87 -18.21 -55.20
N SER A 591 -14.41 -19.41 -54.98
CA SER A 591 -14.78 -20.33 -56.06
C SER A 591 -15.75 -19.70 -57.06
N GLU A 592 -16.72 -18.92 -56.56
CA GLU A 592 -17.73 -18.21 -57.35
C GLU A 592 -17.08 -17.18 -58.28
N ILE A 593 -16.18 -16.34 -57.76
CA ILE A 593 -15.46 -15.34 -58.55
C ILE A 593 -14.55 -16.01 -59.58
N ILE A 594 -13.89 -17.11 -59.20
CA ILE A 594 -13.07 -17.88 -60.14
C ILE A 594 -13.93 -18.38 -61.31
N GLU A 595 -15.10 -18.95 -61.04
CA GLU A 595 -16.01 -19.43 -62.09
C GLU A 595 -16.48 -18.29 -63.00
N SER A 596 -16.87 -17.14 -62.44
CA SER A 596 -17.23 -15.94 -63.22
C SER A 596 -16.08 -15.45 -64.10
N VAL A 597 -14.87 -15.33 -63.56
CA VAL A 597 -13.68 -14.91 -64.32
C VAL A 597 -13.37 -15.90 -65.45
N MET A 598 -13.46 -17.21 -65.20
CA MET A 598 -13.19 -18.22 -66.23
C MET A 598 -14.25 -18.21 -67.35
N ALA A 599 -15.47 -17.73 -67.07
CA ALA A 599 -16.51 -17.55 -68.08
C ALA A 599 -16.34 -16.26 -68.91
N GLU A 600 -15.79 -15.20 -68.31
CA GLU A 600 -15.66 -13.87 -68.95
C GLU A 600 -14.29 -13.62 -69.61
N ILE A 601 -13.25 -14.37 -69.25
CA ILE A 601 -11.89 -14.12 -69.74
C ILE A 601 -11.77 -14.38 -71.26
N ASP A 602 -11.30 -13.36 -71.98
CA ASP A 602 -11.04 -13.49 -73.42
C ASP A 602 -9.73 -14.27 -73.66
N LEU A 603 -9.87 -15.46 -74.23
CA LEU A 603 -8.76 -16.32 -74.65
C LEU A 603 -8.66 -16.47 -76.17
N SER A 604 -9.42 -15.69 -76.94
CA SER A 604 -9.47 -15.78 -78.41
C SER A 604 -8.09 -15.67 -79.07
N GLU A 605 -7.22 -14.78 -78.57
CA GLU A 605 -5.86 -14.64 -79.08
C GLU A 605 -4.99 -15.89 -78.82
N THR A 606 -5.22 -16.57 -77.68
CA THR A 606 -4.50 -17.82 -77.35
C THR A 606 -4.98 -18.97 -78.22
N GLU A 607 -6.29 -19.05 -78.46
CA GLU A 607 -6.92 -20.03 -79.34
C GLU A 607 -6.41 -19.88 -80.79
N LEU A 608 -6.40 -18.65 -81.33
CA LEU A 608 -5.87 -18.37 -82.67
C LEU A 608 -4.39 -18.76 -82.83
N LYS A 609 -3.59 -18.66 -81.76
CA LYS A 609 -2.15 -18.98 -81.78
C LYS A 609 -1.83 -20.40 -81.33
N GLU A 610 -2.84 -21.24 -81.06
CA GLU A 610 -2.63 -22.59 -80.56
C GLU A 610 -1.78 -23.47 -81.49
N PRO A 611 -1.97 -23.46 -82.83
CA PRO A 611 -1.10 -24.19 -83.76
C PRO A 611 0.36 -23.69 -83.74
N ASP A 612 0.56 -22.37 -83.71
CA ASP A 612 1.90 -21.76 -83.64
C ASP A 612 2.62 -22.07 -82.32
N ASN A 613 1.87 -22.06 -81.22
CA ASN A 613 2.37 -22.40 -79.90
C ASN A 613 2.75 -23.88 -79.81
N LEU A 614 1.95 -24.76 -80.42
CA LEU A 614 2.25 -26.18 -80.53
C LEU A 614 3.52 -26.41 -81.37
N GLN A 615 3.66 -25.75 -82.53
CA GLN A 615 4.85 -25.85 -83.37
C GLN A 615 6.12 -25.43 -82.60
N LYS A 616 6.08 -24.28 -81.92
CA LYS A 616 7.19 -23.79 -81.08
C LYS A 616 7.49 -24.75 -79.92
N CYS A 617 6.46 -25.31 -79.30
CA CYS A 617 6.60 -26.30 -78.22
C CYS A 617 7.29 -27.58 -78.72
N ALA A 618 6.84 -28.12 -79.86
CA ALA A 618 7.38 -29.33 -80.46
C ALA A 618 8.84 -29.14 -80.90
N VAL A 619 9.18 -28.02 -81.53
CA VAL A 619 10.57 -27.68 -81.89
C VAL A 619 11.46 -27.58 -80.64
N LYS A 620 10.97 -26.91 -79.59
CA LYS A 620 11.70 -26.80 -78.32
C LYS A 620 11.91 -28.15 -77.65
N ALA A 621 10.90 -29.00 -77.65
CA ALA A 621 10.97 -30.35 -77.09
C ALA A 621 11.93 -31.23 -77.90
N LYS A 622 11.88 -31.17 -79.23
CA LYS A 622 12.81 -31.87 -80.10
C LYS A 622 14.25 -31.49 -79.80
N LYS A 623 14.58 -30.19 -79.78
CA LYS A 623 15.91 -29.69 -79.39
C LYS A 623 16.38 -30.18 -78.01
N ARG A 624 15.44 -30.37 -77.08
CA ARG A 624 15.73 -30.85 -75.73
C ARG A 624 16.07 -32.34 -75.70
N TYR A 625 15.35 -33.16 -76.47
CA TYR A 625 15.45 -34.62 -76.41
C TYR A 625 16.35 -35.22 -77.50
N GLU A 626 16.63 -34.51 -78.59
CA GLU A 626 17.46 -34.98 -79.73
C GLU A 626 18.91 -35.29 -79.34
N ARG A 627 19.36 -34.79 -78.17
CA ARG A 627 20.69 -35.11 -77.62
C ARG A 627 20.77 -36.51 -77.00
N LYS A 628 19.64 -37.15 -76.71
CA LYS A 628 19.57 -38.40 -75.93
C LYS A 628 18.82 -39.53 -76.63
N TYR A 629 17.92 -39.19 -77.57
CA TYR A 629 17.07 -40.14 -78.26
C TYR A 629 17.10 -39.85 -79.76
N SER A 630 16.91 -40.87 -80.60
CA SER A 630 16.82 -40.76 -82.06
C SER A 630 15.58 -41.51 -82.59
N GLY A 631 15.28 -41.32 -83.88
CA GLY A 631 14.17 -41.99 -84.57
C GLY A 631 12.83 -41.92 -83.83
N THR A 632 12.14 -43.07 -83.73
CA THR A 632 10.80 -43.18 -83.14
C THR A 632 10.75 -42.86 -81.64
N GLU A 633 11.82 -43.14 -80.89
CA GLU A 633 11.88 -42.82 -79.46
C GLU A 633 11.90 -41.32 -79.21
N LEU A 634 12.69 -40.58 -80.01
CA LEU A 634 12.69 -39.12 -79.95
C LEU A 634 11.31 -38.55 -80.24
N ARG A 635 10.66 -39.04 -81.29
CA ARG A 635 9.31 -38.62 -81.68
C ARG A 635 8.28 -38.87 -80.56
N ASN A 636 8.35 -40.02 -79.90
CA ASN A 636 7.50 -40.35 -78.75
C ASN A 636 7.77 -39.44 -77.53
N HIS A 637 9.02 -39.08 -77.26
CA HIS A 637 9.35 -38.14 -76.18
C HIS A 637 8.86 -36.71 -76.47
N VAL A 638 8.96 -36.25 -77.71
CA VAL A 638 8.40 -34.96 -78.14
C VAL A 638 6.87 -34.99 -78.02
N PHE A 639 6.22 -36.06 -78.48
CA PHE A 639 4.78 -36.27 -78.33
C PHE A 639 4.34 -36.16 -76.86
N ARG A 640 4.95 -36.97 -75.97
CA ARG A 640 4.63 -36.98 -74.53
C ARG A 640 4.86 -35.61 -73.90
N TYR A 641 5.89 -34.89 -74.32
CA TYR A 641 6.14 -33.54 -73.81
C TYR A 641 5.05 -32.56 -74.22
N CYS A 642 4.67 -32.52 -75.51
CA CYS A 642 3.59 -31.66 -75.98
C CYS A 642 2.24 -32.04 -75.36
N ALA A 643 1.94 -33.33 -75.23
CA ALA A 643 0.76 -33.83 -74.52
C ALA A 643 0.74 -33.37 -73.06
N ALA A 644 1.89 -33.45 -72.35
CA ALA A 644 2.02 -32.92 -70.99
C ALA A 644 1.92 -31.39 -70.91
N GLN A 645 2.18 -30.66 -72.00
CA GLN A 645 1.90 -29.23 -72.09
C GLN A 645 0.44 -28.91 -72.40
N GLY A 646 -0.43 -29.93 -72.59
CA GLY A 646 -1.87 -29.78 -72.70
C GLY A 646 -2.41 -29.55 -74.12
N PHE A 647 -1.66 -29.91 -75.16
CA PHE A 647 -2.13 -29.87 -76.56
C PHE A 647 -2.89 -31.15 -76.94
N GLN A 648 -3.79 -31.08 -77.93
CA GLN A 648 -4.59 -32.23 -78.39
C GLN A 648 -3.75 -33.25 -79.16
N TYR A 649 -4.09 -34.53 -79.06
CA TYR A 649 -3.25 -35.60 -79.62
C TYR A 649 -3.20 -35.54 -81.14
N GLU A 650 -4.35 -35.29 -81.77
CA GLU A 650 -4.52 -35.21 -83.22
C GLU A 650 -3.66 -34.08 -83.82
N GLU A 651 -3.64 -32.92 -83.18
CA GLU A 651 -2.84 -31.76 -83.60
C GLU A 651 -1.34 -31.99 -83.38
N ILE A 652 -0.96 -32.64 -82.28
CA ILE A 652 0.43 -33.01 -82.03
C ILE A 652 0.93 -33.94 -83.13
N TYR A 653 0.14 -34.96 -83.54
CA TYR A 653 0.52 -35.84 -84.62
C TYR A 653 0.75 -35.08 -85.93
N ALA A 654 -0.17 -34.19 -86.30
CA ALA A 654 -0.04 -33.35 -87.49
C ALA A 654 1.24 -32.49 -87.50
N VAL A 655 1.59 -31.90 -86.35
CA VAL A 655 2.83 -31.13 -86.20
C VAL A 655 4.08 -32.01 -86.23
N LEU A 656 4.04 -33.21 -85.63
CA LEU A 656 5.17 -34.14 -85.66
C LEU A 656 5.45 -34.68 -87.06
N ASP A 657 4.43 -34.91 -87.90
CA ASP A 657 4.59 -35.33 -89.29
C ASP A 657 5.20 -34.23 -90.17
N GLY A 658 4.97 -32.96 -89.83
CA GLY A 658 5.56 -31.81 -90.53
C GLY A 658 6.99 -31.43 -90.09
N LEU A 659 7.58 -32.12 -89.10
CA LEU A 659 8.93 -31.84 -88.61
C LEU A 659 9.97 -32.76 -89.28
N GLU A 660 11.11 -32.22 -89.70
CA GLU A 660 12.22 -33.02 -90.26
C GLU A 660 12.91 -33.84 -89.17
N TRP A 661 12.89 -35.17 -89.22
CA TRP A 661 13.59 -36.02 -88.24
C TRP A 661 14.94 -36.46 -88.82
N LYS A 662 16.03 -36.34 -88.04
CA LYS A 662 17.28 -37.00 -88.40
C LYS A 662 17.11 -38.49 -88.11
N GLU A 663 17.39 -39.34 -89.09
CA GLU A 663 17.40 -40.80 -88.93
C GLU A 663 18.32 -41.24 -87.78
#